data_AF-W5M691-F1
#
_entry.id   AF-W5M691-F1
#
_cell.length_a   1.000
_cell.length_b   1.000
_cell.length_c   1.000
_cell.angle_alpha   90.00
_cell.angle_beta   90.00
_cell.angle_gamma   90.00
#
_symmetry.space_group_name_H-M   'P 1'
#
loop_
_entity.id
_entity.type
_entity.pdbx_description
1 polymer ?
#
loop_
_entity_poly.entity_id
_entity_poly.type
_entity_poly.pdbx_seq_one_letter_code
_entity_poly.pdbx_strand_id
1 'polypeptide(L)'
;MERHTPVYPLPLEIQQMDHNETVCKYCGVSYLIHHEFQLMEEKVKAMEAELEFYRGSVEREKRLQQELQGAGAHLERLKTEQQQQSESLKALSLQVAERQTQLECVTTDMSVAKRKLEEAESQCQALRSKCYQQHSVMKKTLYLLQTAKQELMTLRSIVSDFSDIWRGFNTELLKRSKDTDTDITTLQEAVAAARQETEQLQKQVKDLQSDLASSTSQRHQLQATAQREAELQTEMLELNNQIKTLQLDLQERTSERDRLEQVFTTISREIEDHRYKQIQFEKEQKDVHARLCRELRDKEESWLTCQQQVRHLQEQLSEWERKEKDRVRQNSRTENENATLRAALKQAEEEITMLKSERETTVLSHQSTIQQLLESFRQKMVDAEYLRSQVREELENERAKLSLHLKENELSLRREASVELDIERQKFQELLLKYQHELEELRKKVPDLVLTATQELKAEVLLLEEKLREAHLSLTERDSRKEEEIDSLRKVVSALENQLAHEKHTIDHLLSEVRQEAEQKSIKLSAVTKELEQLTQESSQLQEENSLLQETVRRECEERYELTEALSLAREQLLELTQLGRGLQLSRHSVRRGSLASTPPSAQSQGQRSGSSSRGSEMQMKRDSVTRSSGCPQIAPSSWLGSGSKGIPPIPLPHPPRGSASSMRESRQRIAAAIRRPEKM
;
A
#
# COMPACT_ATOMS: atom_id res chain seq x y z
N MET A 1 -8.58 -25.12 -25.32
CA MET A 1 -9.36 -26.26 -25.85
C MET A 1 -10.09 -26.89 -24.69
N GLU A 2 -11.36 -26.55 -24.49
CA GLU A 2 -12.19 -27.28 -23.53
C GLU A 2 -12.53 -28.64 -24.13
N ARG A 3 -12.22 -29.73 -23.42
CA ARG A 3 -12.61 -31.07 -23.85
C ARG A 3 -14.05 -31.30 -23.42
N HIS A 4 -14.95 -31.50 -24.38
CA HIS A 4 -16.35 -31.83 -24.08
C HIS A 4 -16.43 -33.24 -23.48
N THR A 5 -16.75 -33.33 -22.19
CA THR A 5 -16.99 -34.61 -21.51
C THR A 5 -18.47 -34.99 -21.71
N PRO A 6 -18.78 -36.13 -22.35
CA PRO A 6 -20.16 -36.57 -22.49
C PRO A 6 -20.78 -36.88 -21.12
N VAL A 7 -21.97 -36.35 -20.87
CA VAL A 7 -22.63 -36.34 -19.55
C VAL A 7 -23.25 -37.70 -19.17
N TYR A 8 -23.41 -38.61 -20.14
CA TYR A 8 -24.01 -39.93 -19.96
C TYR A 8 -23.13 -41.02 -20.60
N PRO A 9 -22.99 -42.20 -19.97
CA PRO A 9 -22.30 -43.33 -20.58
C PRO A 9 -23.11 -43.89 -21.77
N LEU A 10 -22.41 -44.53 -22.70
CA LEU A 10 -23.04 -45.25 -23.83
C LEU A 10 -23.91 -46.42 -23.32
N PRO A 11 -25.02 -46.76 -24.01
CA PRO A 11 -25.81 -47.96 -23.70
C PRO A 11 -24.97 -49.24 -23.70
N LEU A 12 -25.30 -50.18 -22.80
CA LEU A 12 -24.58 -51.44 -22.60
C LEU A 12 -24.50 -52.29 -23.87
N GLU A 13 -25.56 -52.23 -24.69
CA GLU A 13 -25.69 -52.93 -25.96
C GLU A 13 -24.64 -52.47 -26.97
N ILE A 14 -24.24 -51.19 -26.93
CA ILE A 14 -23.24 -50.60 -27.82
C ILE A 14 -21.83 -50.82 -27.27
N GLN A 15 -21.65 -50.81 -25.94
CA GLN A 15 -20.36 -51.13 -25.29
C GLN A 15 -19.94 -52.59 -25.49
N GLN A 16 -20.87 -53.50 -25.77
CA GLN A 16 -20.63 -54.94 -25.94
C GLN A 16 -20.55 -55.38 -27.41
N MET A 17 -20.58 -54.45 -28.38
CA MET A 17 -20.39 -54.77 -29.80
C MET A 17 -18.97 -55.23 -30.11
N ASP A 18 -18.84 -56.17 -31.03
CA ASP A 18 -17.54 -56.65 -31.51
C ASP A 18 -16.79 -55.55 -32.27
N HIS A 19 -15.48 -55.44 -32.08
CA HIS A 19 -14.67 -54.34 -32.68
C HIS A 19 -14.68 -54.35 -34.21
N ASN A 20 -14.97 -55.49 -34.84
CA ASN A 20 -15.15 -55.60 -36.29
C ASN A 20 -16.45 -54.95 -36.80
N GLU A 21 -17.42 -54.71 -35.93
CA GLU A 21 -18.70 -54.06 -36.24
C GLU A 21 -18.68 -52.56 -35.92
N THR A 22 -17.88 -52.15 -34.93
CA THR A 22 -17.71 -50.72 -34.58
C THR A 22 -16.82 -49.96 -35.56
N VAL A 23 -16.11 -50.63 -36.48
CA VAL A 23 -15.17 -50.02 -37.44
C VAL A 23 -15.79 -49.69 -38.80
N CYS A 24 -15.59 -48.45 -39.25
CA CYS A 24 -16.02 -47.98 -40.57
C CYS A 24 -15.24 -48.67 -41.71
N LYS A 25 -15.95 -49.48 -42.50
CA LYS A 25 -15.39 -50.30 -43.61
C LYS A 25 -14.74 -49.49 -44.75
N TYR A 26 -14.91 -48.17 -44.80
CA TYR A 26 -14.30 -47.30 -45.81
C TYR A 26 -13.03 -46.57 -45.36
N CYS A 27 -12.78 -46.43 -44.05
CA CYS A 27 -11.62 -45.68 -43.55
C CYS A 27 -10.89 -46.32 -42.36
N GLY A 28 -11.37 -47.45 -41.81
CA GLY A 28 -10.73 -48.14 -40.68
C GLY A 28 -10.89 -47.44 -39.33
N VAL A 29 -11.71 -46.38 -39.27
CA VAL A 29 -11.96 -45.55 -38.08
C VAL A 29 -13.13 -46.15 -37.30
N SER A 30 -12.95 -46.46 -36.00
CA SER A 30 -14.08 -46.90 -35.15
C SER A 30 -15.04 -45.75 -34.86
N TYR A 31 -16.35 -46.03 -35.01
CA TYR A 31 -17.44 -45.14 -34.64
C TYR A 31 -17.47 -44.87 -33.12
N LEU A 32 -16.79 -45.70 -32.32
CA LEU A 32 -16.64 -45.55 -30.87
C LEU A 32 -15.26 -44.98 -30.45
N ILE A 33 -14.43 -44.48 -31.36
CA ILE A 33 -13.07 -43.98 -31.05
C ILE A 33 -12.99 -43.05 -29.84
N HIS A 34 -13.96 -42.16 -29.64
CA HIS A 34 -13.96 -41.28 -28.46
C HIS A 34 -14.19 -42.03 -27.15
N HIS A 35 -14.99 -43.10 -27.15
CA HIS A 35 -15.17 -43.97 -25.99
C HIS A 35 -13.98 -44.91 -25.80
N GLU A 36 -13.40 -45.44 -26.88
CA GLU A 36 -12.17 -46.23 -26.85
C GLU A 36 -10.99 -45.41 -26.28
N PHE A 37 -10.84 -44.14 -26.69
CA PHE A 37 -9.88 -43.22 -26.08
C PHE A 37 -10.20 -42.89 -24.62
N GLN A 38 -11.47 -42.69 -24.25
CA GLN A 38 -11.86 -42.45 -22.84
C GLN A 38 -11.52 -43.65 -21.96
N LEU A 39 -11.85 -44.87 -22.40
CA LEU A 39 -11.52 -46.11 -21.70
C LEU A 39 -10.00 -46.31 -21.56
N MET A 40 -9.22 -45.90 -22.56
CA MET A 40 -7.75 -45.94 -22.46
C MET A 40 -7.19 -44.82 -21.58
N GLU A 41 -7.76 -43.61 -21.60
CA GLU A 41 -7.40 -42.56 -20.63
C GLU A 41 -7.76 -42.95 -19.19
N GLU A 42 -8.86 -43.67 -18.97
CA GLU A 42 -9.24 -44.21 -17.66
C GLU A 42 -8.31 -45.34 -17.20
N LYS A 43 -7.94 -46.25 -18.10
CA LYS A 43 -6.92 -47.29 -17.81
C LYS A 43 -5.55 -46.69 -17.54
N VAL A 44 -5.13 -45.66 -18.27
CA VAL A 44 -3.89 -44.92 -18.00
C VAL A 44 -3.96 -44.24 -16.63
N LYS A 45 -5.04 -43.51 -16.30
CA LYS A 45 -5.23 -42.90 -14.97
C LYS A 45 -5.22 -43.94 -13.84
N ALA A 46 -5.79 -45.13 -14.07
CA ALA A 46 -5.75 -46.23 -13.10
C ALA A 46 -4.32 -46.77 -12.91
N MET A 47 -3.57 -47.01 -13.99
CA MET A 47 -2.17 -47.43 -13.92
C MET A 47 -1.26 -46.34 -13.32
N GLU A 48 -1.52 -45.06 -13.59
CA GLU A 48 -0.83 -43.93 -12.96
C GLU A 48 -1.07 -43.92 -11.45
N ALA A 49 -2.32 -44.08 -11.00
CA ALA A 49 -2.65 -44.17 -9.58
C ALA A 49 -2.03 -45.41 -8.89
N GLU A 50 -1.98 -46.55 -9.57
CA GLU A 50 -1.24 -47.73 -9.08
C GLU A 50 0.26 -47.47 -8.97
N LEU A 51 0.88 -46.87 -9.98
CA LEU A 51 2.30 -46.51 -9.97
C LEU A 51 2.65 -45.48 -8.88
N GLU A 52 1.76 -44.52 -8.61
CA GLU A 52 1.88 -43.59 -7.49
C GLU A 52 1.75 -44.29 -6.13
N PHE A 53 0.79 -45.22 -5.99
CA PHE A 53 0.66 -46.06 -4.80
C PHE A 53 1.93 -46.90 -4.54
N TYR A 54 2.48 -47.55 -5.58
CA TYR A 54 3.71 -48.33 -5.48
C TYR A 54 4.93 -47.45 -5.21
N ARG A 55 5.08 -46.28 -5.85
CA ARG A 55 6.13 -45.29 -5.53
C ARG A 55 6.06 -44.90 -4.04
N GLY A 56 4.88 -44.53 -3.56
CA GLY A 56 4.64 -44.22 -2.15
C GLY A 56 4.93 -45.40 -1.23
N SER A 57 4.77 -46.64 -1.70
CA SER A 57 5.15 -47.85 -0.94
C SER A 57 6.66 -48.05 -0.83
N VAL A 58 7.40 -47.89 -1.93
CA VAL A 58 8.86 -47.93 -1.93
C VAL A 58 9.44 -46.82 -1.03
N GLU A 59 8.82 -45.64 -1.01
CA GLU A 59 9.21 -44.55 -0.09
C GLU A 59 8.86 -44.83 1.38
N ARG A 60 7.79 -45.59 1.67
CA ARG A 60 7.51 -46.08 3.03
C ARG A 60 8.53 -47.15 3.44
N GLU A 61 8.79 -48.12 2.59
CA GLU A 61 9.76 -49.19 2.86
C GLU A 61 11.17 -48.63 3.07
N LYS A 62 11.61 -47.70 2.22
CA LYS A 62 12.93 -47.05 2.35
C LYS A 62 13.08 -46.30 3.68
N ARG A 63 12.03 -45.65 4.19
CA ARG A 63 12.02 -45.04 5.53
C ARG A 63 12.12 -46.09 6.62
N LEU A 64 11.30 -47.14 6.57
CA LEU A 64 11.35 -48.25 7.54
C LEU A 64 12.72 -48.96 7.55
N GLN A 65 13.37 -49.12 6.39
CA GLN A 65 14.74 -49.65 6.30
C GLN A 65 15.77 -48.71 6.95
N GLN A 66 15.64 -47.38 6.77
CA GLN A 66 16.50 -46.39 7.42
C GLN A 66 16.28 -46.33 8.94
N GLU A 67 15.04 -46.40 9.39
CA GLU A 67 14.66 -46.48 10.81
C GLU A 67 15.21 -47.77 11.46
N LEU A 68 15.08 -48.91 10.77
CA LEU A 68 15.63 -50.19 11.23
C LEU A 68 17.16 -50.19 11.30
N GLN A 69 17.84 -49.58 10.31
CA GLN A 69 19.30 -49.38 10.35
C GLN A 69 19.72 -48.46 11.51
N GLY A 70 18.98 -47.37 11.74
CA GLY A 70 19.20 -46.46 12.88
C GLY A 70 19.01 -47.15 14.23
N ALA A 71 17.96 -47.96 14.37
CA ALA A 71 17.69 -48.78 15.56
C ALA A 71 18.78 -49.83 15.78
N GLY A 72 19.22 -50.54 14.72
CA GLY A 72 20.34 -51.49 14.79
C GLY A 72 21.65 -50.83 15.23
N ALA A 73 22.00 -49.69 14.64
CA ALA A 73 23.18 -48.89 15.04
C ALA A 73 23.07 -48.26 16.43
N HIS A 74 21.86 -48.14 16.99
CA HIS A 74 21.66 -47.79 18.40
C HIS A 74 21.83 -49.01 19.32
N LEU A 75 21.33 -50.17 18.91
CA LEU A 75 21.38 -51.41 19.67
C LEU A 75 22.82 -51.94 19.80
N GLU A 76 23.63 -51.87 18.74
CA GLU A 76 25.05 -52.23 18.83
C GLU A 76 25.86 -51.27 19.71
N ARG A 77 25.55 -49.95 19.70
CA ARG A 77 26.17 -49.01 20.64
C ARG A 77 25.86 -49.37 22.09
N LEU A 78 24.58 -49.60 22.41
CA LEU A 78 24.16 -50.04 23.76
C LEU A 78 24.85 -51.34 24.19
N LYS A 79 25.04 -52.32 23.28
CA LYS A 79 25.83 -53.53 23.57
C LYS A 79 27.29 -53.19 23.90
N THR A 80 27.95 -52.33 23.13
CA THR A 80 29.35 -51.95 23.40
C THR A 80 29.50 -51.19 24.72
N GLU A 81 28.55 -50.30 25.04
CA GLU A 81 28.49 -49.57 26.31
C GLU A 81 28.26 -50.54 27.48
N GLN A 82 27.32 -51.49 27.34
CA GLN A 82 27.06 -52.54 28.33
C GLN A 82 28.28 -53.45 28.55
N GLN A 83 29.00 -53.82 27.49
CA GLN A 83 30.20 -54.65 27.58
C GLN A 83 31.33 -53.92 28.30
N GLN A 84 31.58 -52.65 27.96
CA GLN A 84 32.57 -51.81 28.65
C GLN A 84 32.21 -51.60 30.13
N GLN A 85 30.93 -51.41 30.46
CA GLN A 85 30.46 -51.37 31.85
C GLN A 85 30.67 -52.71 32.57
N SER A 86 30.40 -53.84 31.91
CA SER A 86 30.63 -55.19 32.46
C SER A 86 32.11 -55.45 32.75
N GLU A 87 33.01 -55.02 31.86
CA GLU A 87 34.46 -55.14 32.03
C GLU A 87 34.99 -54.20 33.13
N SER A 88 34.50 -52.97 33.18
CA SER A 88 34.80 -52.01 34.25
C SER A 88 34.36 -52.53 35.63
N LEU A 89 33.14 -53.08 35.73
CA LEU A 89 32.63 -53.68 36.97
C LEU A 89 33.45 -54.91 37.40
N LYS A 90 33.92 -55.74 36.47
CA LYS A 90 34.84 -56.85 36.78
C LYS A 90 36.19 -56.35 37.30
N ALA A 91 36.77 -55.33 36.66
CA ALA A 91 38.03 -54.73 37.10
C ALA A 91 37.91 -54.09 38.50
N LEU A 92 36.82 -53.36 38.77
CA LEU A 92 36.52 -52.80 40.09
C LEU A 92 36.28 -53.90 41.13
N SER A 93 35.58 -54.98 40.79
CA SER A 93 35.35 -56.11 41.70
C SER A 93 36.66 -56.82 42.07
N LEU A 94 37.60 -56.97 41.13
CA LEU A 94 38.93 -57.52 41.40
C LEU A 94 39.74 -56.58 42.31
N GLN A 95 39.71 -55.27 42.07
CA GLN A 95 40.38 -54.29 42.95
C GLN A 95 39.79 -54.30 44.36
N VAL A 96 38.46 -54.41 44.52
CA VAL A 96 37.82 -54.51 45.84
C VAL A 96 38.27 -55.78 46.58
N ALA A 97 38.34 -56.94 45.90
CA ALA A 97 38.84 -58.17 46.49
C ALA A 97 40.34 -58.07 46.89
N GLU A 98 41.17 -57.43 46.06
CA GLU A 98 42.58 -57.16 46.36
C GLU A 98 42.72 -56.24 47.60
N ARG A 99 41.94 -55.15 47.67
CA ARG A 99 41.94 -54.26 48.84
C ARG A 99 41.41 -54.95 50.10
N GLN A 100 40.42 -55.83 49.98
CA GLN A 100 39.88 -56.56 51.13
C GLN A 100 40.91 -57.55 51.70
N THR A 101 41.58 -58.33 50.84
CA THR A 101 42.68 -59.22 51.28
C THR A 101 43.87 -58.44 51.86
N GLN A 102 44.21 -57.26 51.31
CA GLN A 102 45.21 -56.36 51.90
C GLN A 102 44.80 -55.89 53.32
N LEU A 103 43.53 -55.52 53.52
CA LEU A 103 43.01 -55.12 54.84
C LEU A 103 42.99 -56.28 55.84
N GLU A 104 42.65 -57.49 55.39
CA GLU A 104 42.69 -58.71 56.21
C GLU A 104 44.13 -59.00 56.67
N CYS A 105 45.12 -58.98 55.76
CA CYS A 105 46.54 -59.12 56.10
C CYS A 105 46.98 -58.07 57.14
N VAL A 106 46.76 -56.78 56.88
CA VAL A 106 47.13 -55.69 57.81
C VAL A 106 46.44 -55.84 59.17
N THR A 107 45.20 -56.34 59.21
CA THR A 107 44.49 -56.63 60.47
C THR A 107 45.15 -57.78 61.23
N THR A 108 45.59 -58.84 60.54
CA THR A 108 46.33 -59.93 61.19
C THR A 108 47.70 -59.47 61.71
N ASP A 109 48.45 -58.68 60.94
CA ASP A 109 49.73 -58.10 61.36
C ASP A 109 49.58 -57.19 62.58
N MET A 110 48.55 -56.33 62.59
CA MET A 110 48.21 -55.50 63.76
C MET A 110 47.90 -56.37 65.00
N SER A 111 47.20 -57.50 64.84
CA SER A 111 46.93 -58.43 65.96
C SER A 111 48.21 -59.09 66.50
N VAL A 112 49.17 -59.40 65.61
CA VAL A 112 50.48 -59.98 65.98
C VAL A 112 51.35 -58.92 66.66
N ALA A 113 51.36 -57.68 66.16
CA ALA A 113 52.08 -56.57 66.78
C ALA A 113 51.53 -56.24 68.18
N LYS A 114 50.21 -56.22 68.36
CA LYS A 114 49.54 -56.01 69.65
C LYS A 114 49.94 -57.09 70.67
N ARG A 115 49.93 -58.36 70.29
CA ARG A 115 50.36 -59.47 71.16
C ARG A 115 51.83 -59.35 71.57
N LYS A 116 52.72 -59.02 70.63
CA LYS A 116 54.16 -58.77 70.91
C LYS A 116 54.37 -57.61 71.89
N LEU A 117 53.53 -56.58 71.83
CA LEU A 117 53.54 -55.48 72.80
C LEU A 117 53.12 -55.95 74.20
N GLU A 118 52.01 -56.68 74.30
CA GLU A 118 51.51 -57.26 75.57
C GLU A 118 52.53 -58.23 76.22
N GLU A 119 53.21 -59.05 75.40
CA GLU A 119 54.33 -59.90 75.80
C GLU A 119 55.52 -59.08 76.32
N ALA A 120 55.91 -58.01 75.63
CA ALA A 120 57.03 -57.15 76.00
C ALA A 120 56.74 -56.32 77.27
N GLU A 121 55.51 -55.82 77.44
CA GLU A 121 55.06 -55.11 78.64
C GLU A 121 55.08 -56.04 79.86
N SER A 122 54.60 -57.28 79.69
CA SER A 122 54.66 -58.33 80.72
C SER A 122 56.10 -58.64 81.15
N GLN A 123 57.03 -58.75 80.19
CA GLN A 123 58.46 -58.93 80.47
C GLN A 123 59.06 -57.71 81.20
N CYS A 124 58.72 -56.49 80.78
CA CYS A 124 59.13 -55.26 81.45
C CYS A 124 58.63 -55.20 82.90
N GLN A 125 57.39 -55.63 83.16
CA GLN A 125 56.82 -55.67 84.51
C GLN A 125 57.52 -56.70 85.39
N ALA A 126 57.84 -57.89 84.85
CA ALA A 126 58.61 -58.92 85.56
C ALA A 126 60.05 -58.47 85.87
N LEU A 127 60.72 -57.76 84.95
CA LEU A 127 62.04 -57.19 85.21
C LEU A 127 61.99 -56.09 86.28
N ARG A 128 60.97 -55.21 86.25
CA ARG A 128 60.75 -54.19 87.29
C ARG A 128 60.55 -54.82 88.66
N SER A 129 59.71 -55.85 88.79
CA SER A 129 59.47 -56.52 90.08
C SER A 129 60.75 -57.19 90.62
N LYS A 130 61.54 -57.83 89.76
CA LYS A 130 62.86 -58.39 90.12
C LYS A 130 63.84 -57.31 90.60
N CYS A 131 63.91 -56.15 89.95
CA CYS A 131 64.72 -55.03 90.40
C CYS A 131 64.27 -54.49 91.77
N TYR A 132 62.97 -54.37 92.03
CA TYR A 132 62.45 -53.98 93.36
C TYR A 132 62.83 -55.00 94.46
N GLN A 133 62.75 -56.30 94.16
CA GLN A 133 63.19 -57.37 95.07
C GLN A 133 64.70 -57.27 95.37
N GLN A 134 65.54 -57.16 94.33
CA GLN A 134 66.99 -57.05 94.48
C GLN A 134 67.41 -55.79 95.27
N HIS A 135 66.76 -54.65 95.03
CA HIS A 135 66.97 -53.42 95.80
C HIS A 135 66.53 -53.56 97.27
N SER A 136 65.44 -54.28 97.55
CA SER A 136 65.01 -54.60 98.92
C SER A 136 66.03 -55.49 99.65
N VAL A 137 66.55 -56.52 98.98
CA VAL A 137 67.63 -57.38 99.51
C VAL A 137 68.88 -56.55 99.77
N MET A 138 69.33 -55.74 98.81
CA MET A 138 70.53 -54.90 98.96
C MET A 138 70.43 -53.93 100.16
N LYS A 139 69.25 -53.34 100.39
CA LYS A 139 69.00 -52.51 101.59
C LYS A 139 69.12 -53.30 102.90
N LYS A 140 68.61 -54.55 102.95
CA LYS A 140 68.76 -55.42 104.13
C LYS A 140 70.21 -55.83 104.35
N THR A 141 70.94 -56.20 103.29
CA THR A 141 72.38 -56.53 103.37
C THR A 141 73.21 -55.34 103.83
N LEU A 142 72.94 -54.13 103.33
CA LEU A 142 73.63 -52.91 103.76
C LEU A 142 73.38 -52.60 105.23
N TYR A 143 72.15 -52.79 105.74
CA TYR A 143 71.85 -52.66 107.18
C TYR A 143 72.62 -53.69 108.01
N LEU A 144 72.63 -54.97 107.61
CA LEU A 144 73.39 -56.02 108.30
C LEU A 144 74.90 -55.73 108.33
N LEU A 145 75.47 -55.22 107.23
CA LEU A 145 76.88 -54.81 107.16
C LEU A 145 77.19 -53.60 108.06
N GLN A 146 76.24 -52.67 108.24
CA GLN A 146 76.38 -51.56 109.19
C GLN A 146 76.37 -52.06 110.64
N THR A 147 75.48 -52.98 111.00
CA THR A 147 75.46 -53.62 112.32
C THR A 147 76.74 -54.40 112.61
N ALA A 148 77.16 -55.28 111.69
CA ALA A 148 78.39 -56.06 111.84
C ALA A 148 79.65 -55.17 111.93
N LYS A 149 79.69 -54.03 111.20
CA LYS A 149 80.75 -53.03 111.37
C LYS A 149 80.76 -52.44 112.78
N GLN A 150 79.58 -52.16 113.36
CA GLN A 150 79.48 -51.61 114.72
C GLN A 150 79.92 -52.63 115.78
N GLU A 151 79.56 -53.90 115.62
CA GLU A 151 80.01 -55.01 116.46
C GLU A 151 81.53 -55.23 116.38
N LEU A 152 82.12 -55.16 115.18
CA LEU A 152 83.58 -55.22 115.03
C LEU A 152 84.29 -54.02 115.67
N MET A 153 83.65 -52.84 115.72
CA MET A 153 84.20 -51.68 116.43
C MET A 153 84.13 -51.84 117.95
N THR A 154 83.08 -52.44 118.52
CA THR A 154 83.03 -52.72 119.96
C THR A 154 84.00 -53.83 120.36
N LEU A 155 84.10 -54.90 119.58
CA LEU A 155 85.11 -55.96 119.77
C LEU A 155 86.53 -55.40 119.68
N ARG A 156 86.81 -54.46 118.76
CA ARG A 156 88.11 -53.79 118.67
C ARG A 156 88.42 -52.99 119.94
N SER A 157 87.46 -52.27 120.52
CA SER A 157 87.65 -51.57 121.81
C SER A 157 88.04 -52.58 122.88
N ILE A 158 87.23 -53.63 123.07
CA ILE A 158 87.45 -54.67 124.09
C ILE A 158 88.85 -55.31 123.96
N VAL A 159 89.32 -55.58 122.73
CA VAL A 159 90.67 -56.12 122.49
C VAL A 159 91.77 -55.09 122.81
N SER A 160 91.56 -53.81 122.54
CA SER A 160 92.48 -52.75 123.00
C SER A 160 92.51 -52.65 124.53
N ASP A 161 91.35 -52.68 125.19
CA ASP A 161 91.23 -52.64 126.65
C ASP A 161 91.96 -53.83 127.30
N PHE A 162 91.76 -55.06 126.78
CA PHE A 162 92.50 -56.24 127.21
C PHE A 162 94.01 -56.16 126.93
N SER A 163 94.43 -55.55 125.82
CA SER A 163 95.85 -55.38 125.47
C SER A 163 96.57 -54.49 126.49
N ASP A 164 95.93 -53.41 126.94
CA ASP A 164 96.53 -52.51 127.95
C ASP A 164 96.45 -53.08 129.38
N ILE A 165 95.42 -53.87 129.71
CA ILE A 165 95.41 -54.69 130.94
C ILE A 165 96.57 -55.70 130.93
N TRP A 166 96.78 -56.41 129.82
CA TRP A 166 97.86 -57.39 129.66
C TRP A 166 99.25 -56.73 129.73
N ARG A 167 99.40 -55.54 129.13
CA ARG A 167 100.60 -54.70 129.24
C ARG A 167 100.93 -54.40 130.70
N GLY A 168 99.93 -53.97 131.49
CA GLY A 168 100.08 -53.71 132.93
C GLY A 168 100.49 -54.94 133.72
N PHE A 169 99.84 -56.09 133.48
CA PHE A 169 100.19 -57.36 134.12
C PHE A 169 101.64 -57.79 133.80
N ASN A 170 102.05 -57.73 132.53
CA ASN A 170 103.41 -58.05 132.13
C ASN A 170 104.45 -57.14 132.79
N THR A 171 104.17 -55.84 132.99
CA THR A 171 105.12 -54.95 133.69
C THR A 171 105.33 -55.29 135.17
N GLU A 172 104.30 -55.76 135.88
CA GLU A 172 104.43 -56.22 137.27
C GLU A 172 105.10 -57.61 137.35
N LEU A 173 104.85 -58.50 136.39
CA LEU A 173 105.56 -59.79 136.31
C LEU A 173 107.06 -59.61 136.00
N LEU A 174 107.41 -58.72 135.08
CA LEU A 174 108.82 -58.41 134.77
C LEU A 174 109.58 -57.81 135.95
N LYS A 175 108.88 -57.06 136.82
CA LYS A 175 109.43 -56.50 138.05
C LYS A 175 109.76 -57.61 139.04
N ARG A 176 108.80 -58.50 139.34
CA ARG A 176 109.01 -59.67 140.21
C ARG A 176 110.14 -60.58 139.74
N SER A 177 110.28 -60.77 138.42
CA SER A 177 111.40 -61.54 137.85
C SER A 177 112.76 -60.95 138.24
N LYS A 178 112.90 -59.61 138.18
CA LYS A 178 114.14 -58.92 138.55
C LYS A 178 114.42 -59.01 140.05
N ASP A 179 113.38 -58.92 140.87
CA ASP A 179 113.48 -59.10 142.32
C ASP A 179 114.05 -60.51 142.62
N THR A 180 113.54 -61.57 141.96
CA THR A 180 114.07 -62.93 142.09
C THR A 180 115.47 -63.14 141.48
N ASP A 181 115.81 -62.44 140.40
CA ASP A 181 117.16 -62.48 139.83
C ASP A 181 118.19 -61.89 140.80
N THR A 182 117.83 -60.83 141.54
CA THR A 182 118.71 -60.29 142.59
C THR A 182 118.91 -61.25 143.75
N ASP A 183 117.87 -61.97 144.20
CA ASP A 183 118.00 -63.01 145.23
C ASP A 183 118.98 -64.11 144.79
N ILE A 184 118.85 -64.58 143.54
CA ILE A 184 119.72 -65.63 142.98
C ILE A 184 121.20 -65.21 142.99
N THR A 185 121.52 -63.95 142.67
CA THR A 185 122.93 -63.49 142.70
C THR A 185 123.56 -63.57 144.09
N THR A 186 122.83 -63.22 145.16
CA THR A 186 123.37 -63.27 146.53
C THR A 186 123.69 -64.70 146.98
N LEU A 187 122.90 -65.68 146.54
CA LEU A 187 123.12 -67.10 146.82
C LEU A 187 124.35 -67.65 146.07
N GLN A 188 124.65 -67.15 144.88
CA GLN A 188 125.83 -67.56 144.11
C GLN A 188 127.14 -67.10 144.77
N GLU A 189 127.17 -65.88 145.33
CA GLU A 189 128.32 -65.37 146.08
C GLU A 189 128.62 -66.21 147.34
N ALA A 190 127.59 -66.61 148.08
CA ALA A 190 127.72 -67.49 149.24
C ALA A 190 128.31 -68.88 148.88
N VAL A 191 127.92 -69.45 147.73
CA VAL A 191 128.45 -70.73 147.22
C VAL A 191 129.92 -70.61 146.78
N ALA A 192 130.34 -69.44 146.28
CA ALA A 192 131.73 -69.21 145.91
C ALA A 192 132.67 -69.22 147.13
N ALA A 193 132.27 -68.59 148.24
CA ALA A 193 133.05 -68.55 149.48
C ALA A 193 133.32 -69.97 150.04
N ALA A 194 132.29 -70.82 150.09
CA ALA A 194 132.40 -72.17 150.64
C ALA A 194 133.36 -73.09 149.86
N ARG A 195 133.59 -72.83 148.56
CA ARG A 195 134.56 -73.60 147.76
C ARG A 195 136.01 -73.32 148.18
N GLN A 196 136.31 -72.09 148.59
CA GLN A 196 137.69 -71.65 148.86
C GLN A 196 138.31 -72.31 150.11
N GLU A 197 137.49 -72.69 151.11
CA GLU A 197 137.95 -73.48 152.26
C GLU A 197 138.38 -74.91 151.84
N THR A 198 137.66 -75.54 150.91
CA THR A 198 137.92 -76.93 150.53
C THR A 198 139.27 -77.15 149.82
N GLU A 199 139.78 -76.13 149.12
CA GLU A 199 141.10 -76.19 148.46
C GLU A 199 142.27 -76.14 149.45
N GLN A 200 142.10 -75.52 150.63
CA GLN A 200 143.18 -75.46 151.64
C GLN A 200 143.42 -76.83 152.27
N LEU A 201 142.35 -77.58 152.56
CA LEU A 201 142.44 -78.92 153.15
C LEU A 201 143.10 -79.94 152.18
N GLN A 202 142.89 -79.80 150.87
CA GLN A 202 143.50 -80.68 149.88
C GLN A 202 145.03 -80.62 149.82
N LYS A 203 145.67 -79.52 150.25
CA LYS A 203 147.15 -79.44 150.30
C LYS A 203 147.75 -80.35 151.38
N GLN A 204 147.12 -80.44 152.55
CA GLN A 204 147.64 -81.21 153.69
C GLN A 204 147.65 -82.73 153.45
N VAL A 205 146.84 -83.23 152.51
CA VAL A 205 146.77 -84.66 152.16
C VAL A 205 147.97 -85.11 151.31
N LYS A 206 148.65 -84.19 150.62
CA LYS A 206 149.64 -84.52 149.60
C LYS A 206 151.00 -84.93 150.16
N ASP A 207 151.40 -84.36 151.29
CA ASP A 207 152.73 -84.57 151.90
C ASP A 207 152.84 -85.91 152.64
N LEU A 208 151.73 -86.63 152.84
CA LEU A 208 151.70 -87.97 153.44
C LEU A 208 151.71 -89.11 152.40
N GLN A 209 151.78 -88.79 151.10
CA GLN A 209 151.69 -89.79 150.01
C GLN A 209 153.05 -90.26 149.46
N SER A 210 154.18 -89.66 149.89
CA SER A 210 155.52 -90.00 149.41
C SER A 210 156.01 -91.39 149.84
N ASP A 211 155.76 -91.76 151.09
CA ASP A 211 156.55 -92.81 151.75
C ASP A 211 156.07 -94.23 151.45
N LEU A 212 154.83 -94.38 150.95
CA LEU A 212 154.20 -95.67 150.65
C LEU A 212 154.59 -96.24 149.28
N ALA A 213 155.10 -95.40 148.36
CA ALA A 213 155.30 -95.75 146.96
C ALA A 213 156.49 -96.71 146.69
N SER A 214 157.37 -96.92 147.67
CA SER A 214 158.59 -97.72 147.54
C SER A 214 158.35 -99.25 147.50
N SER A 215 157.18 -99.73 147.92
CA SER A 215 156.97 -101.16 148.26
C SER A 215 156.08 -101.96 147.29
N THR A 216 155.41 -101.30 146.33
CA THR A 216 154.36 -101.93 145.49
C THR A 216 154.76 -102.23 144.05
N SER A 217 155.93 -101.77 143.60
CA SER A 217 156.39 -101.85 142.20
C SER A 217 156.51 -103.28 141.62
N GLN A 218 156.66 -104.31 142.45
CA GLN A 218 157.16 -105.63 142.02
C GLN A 218 156.11 -106.76 141.92
N ARG A 219 154.81 -106.51 142.16
CA ARG A 219 153.81 -107.58 142.33
C ARG A 219 152.72 -107.62 141.23
N HIS A 220 153.10 -108.26 140.10
CA HIS A 220 152.26 -108.73 138.98
C HIS A 220 151.96 -107.78 137.81
N GLN A 221 153.05 -107.29 137.21
CA GLN A 221 153.13 -106.68 135.87
C GLN A 221 152.82 -107.66 134.69
N LEU A 222 151.96 -108.67 134.87
CA LEU A 222 151.77 -109.79 133.93
C LEU A 222 150.31 -110.27 133.73
N GLN A 223 149.32 -109.38 133.82
CA GLN A 223 147.92 -109.72 133.49
C GLN A 223 147.15 -108.55 132.82
N ALA A 224 147.84 -107.69 132.06
CA ALA A 224 147.31 -106.39 131.62
C ALA A 224 147.31 -106.15 130.09
N THR A 225 147.50 -107.19 129.26
CA THR A 225 147.62 -107.06 127.80
C THR A 225 146.51 -107.74 126.99
N ALA A 226 145.67 -108.58 127.60
CA ALA A 226 144.63 -109.36 126.91
C ALA A 226 143.23 -108.70 126.90
N GLN A 227 143.02 -107.61 127.64
CA GLN A 227 141.70 -106.97 127.78
C GLN A 227 141.49 -105.79 126.80
N ARG A 228 142.56 -105.26 126.21
CA ARG A 228 142.54 -104.01 125.43
C ARG A 228 142.15 -104.17 123.95
N GLU A 229 142.22 -105.38 123.41
CA GLU A 229 141.73 -105.68 122.06
C GLU A 229 140.21 -105.88 122.03
N ALA A 230 139.61 -106.37 123.12
CA ALA A 230 138.16 -106.56 123.23
C ALA A 230 137.40 -105.23 123.21
N GLU A 231 137.91 -104.22 123.94
CA GLU A 231 137.37 -102.84 123.98
C GLU A 231 137.30 -102.23 122.56
N LEU A 232 138.39 -102.34 121.78
CA LEU A 232 138.47 -101.85 120.40
C LEU A 232 137.59 -102.66 119.42
N GLN A 233 137.42 -103.96 119.63
CA GLN A 233 136.49 -104.76 118.84
C GLN A 233 135.02 -104.39 119.11
N THR A 234 134.66 -104.03 120.34
CA THR A 234 133.32 -103.49 120.63
C THR A 234 133.08 -102.14 119.98
N GLU A 235 134.02 -101.19 120.06
CA GLU A 235 133.91 -99.88 119.39
C GLU A 235 133.79 -100.02 117.86
N MET A 236 134.59 -100.89 117.23
CA MET A 236 134.48 -101.17 115.80
C MET A 236 133.11 -101.74 115.41
N LEU A 237 132.53 -102.62 116.24
CA LEU A 237 131.24 -103.24 115.94
C LEU A 237 130.09 -102.24 116.15
N GLU A 238 130.21 -101.35 117.14
CA GLU A 238 129.25 -100.27 117.42
C GLU A 238 129.28 -99.19 116.32
N LEU A 239 130.45 -98.75 115.88
CA LEU A 239 130.60 -97.85 114.72
C LEU A 239 130.10 -98.47 113.41
N ASN A 240 130.37 -99.77 113.18
CA ASN A 240 129.84 -100.49 112.01
C ASN A 240 128.30 -100.58 112.05
N ASN A 241 127.69 -100.69 113.24
CA ASN A 241 126.24 -100.62 113.38
C ASN A 241 125.72 -99.21 113.12
N GLN A 242 126.36 -98.16 113.64
CA GLN A 242 126.01 -96.76 113.34
C GLN A 242 126.08 -96.45 111.84
N ILE A 243 127.11 -96.93 111.13
CA ILE A 243 127.24 -96.78 109.67
C ILE A 243 126.09 -97.47 108.94
N LYS A 244 125.66 -98.67 109.36
CA LYS A 244 124.51 -99.36 108.78
C LYS A 244 123.19 -98.62 109.04
N THR A 245 123.00 -98.06 110.24
CA THR A 245 121.82 -97.22 110.54
C THR A 245 121.79 -96.00 109.61
N LEU A 246 122.90 -95.27 109.49
CA LEU A 246 123.01 -94.11 108.59
C LEU A 246 122.85 -94.48 107.10
N GLN A 247 123.25 -95.68 106.68
CA GLN A 247 122.99 -96.19 105.33
C GLN A 247 121.49 -96.48 105.09
N LEU A 248 120.79 -97.03 106.09
CA LEU A 248 119.34 -97.24 106.03
C LEU A 248 118.60 -95.89 106.04
N ASP A 249 119.01 -94.94 106.88
CA ASP A 249 118.47 -93.57 106.91
C ASP A 249 118.65 -92.88 105.54
N LEU A 250 119.83 -92.98 104.93
CA LEU A 250 120.09 -92.44 103.58
C LEU A 250 119.24 -93.14 102.50
N GLN A 251 118.98 -94.44 102.63
CA GLN A 251 118.10 -95.17 101.72
C GLN A 251 116.63 -94.78 101.91
N GLU A 252 116.19 -94.52 103.14
CA GLU A 252 114.86 -93.99 103.42
C GLU A 252 114.70 -92.58 102.83
N ARG A 253 115.64 -91.66 103.11
CA ARG A 253 115.60 -90.27 102.62
C ARG A 253 115.72 -90.14 101.11
N THR A 254 116.44 -91.03 100.43
CA THR A 254 116.41 -91.09 98.96
C THR A 254 115.06 -91.59 98.45
N SER A 255 114.46 -92.62 99.07
CA SER A 255 113.11 -93.06 98.70
C SER A 255 112.01 -92.01 98.99
N GLU A 256 112.21 -91.18 100.03
CA GLU A 256 111.34 -90.05 100.38
C GLU A 256 111.48 -88.91 99.35
N ARG A 257 112.72 -88.54 98.98
CA ARG A 257 112.98 -87.60 97.88
C ARG A 257 112.32 -88.07 96.59
N ASP A 258 112.52 -89.33 96.20
CA ASP A 258 112.01 -89.85 94.91
C ASP A 258 110.48 -89.86 94.87
N ARG A 259 109.82 -90.09 96.02
CA ARG A 259 108.37 -89.90 96.18
C ARG A 259 107.96 -88.43 96.06
N LEU A 260 108.70 -87.51 96.68
CA LEU A 260 108.43 -86.07 96.58
C LEU A 260 108.62 -85.54 95.15
N GLU A 261 109.60 -86.05 94.40
CA GLU A 261 109.80 -85.75 92.97
C GLU A 261 108.64 -86.29 92.11
N GLN A 262 108.12 -87.48 92.39
CA GLN A 262 106.91 -88.02 91.73
C GLN A 262 105.64 -87.21 92.05
N VAL A 263 105.49 -86.74 93.29
CA VAL A 263 104.40 -85.83 93.68
C VAL A 263 104.55 -84.47 92.99
N PHE A 264 105.76 -83.89 92.98
CA PHE A 264 106.02 -82.59 92.35
C PHE A 264 105.79 -82.62 90.84
N THR A 265 106.21 -83.68 90.14
CA THR A 265 105.95 -83.85 88.70
C THR A 265 104.45 -84.06 88.40
N THR A 266 103.73 -84.77 89.28
CA THR A 266 102.26 -84.91 89.19
C THR A 266 101.56 -83.56 89.34
N ILE A 267 101.87 -82.80 90.40
CA ILE A 267 101.33 -81.44 90.64
C ILE A 267 101.72 -80.48 89.50
N SER A 268 102.95 -80.57 88.97
CA SER A 268 103.38 -79.71 87.84
C SER A 268 102.50 -79.95 86.61
N ARG A 269 102.25 -81.21 86.26
CA ARG A 269 101.34 -81.58 85.17
C ARG A 269 99.92 -81.11 85.43
N GLU A 270 99.40 -81.24 86.66
CA GLU A 270 98.07 -80.73 87.02
C GLU A 270 97.97 -79.20 86.86
N ILE A 271 99.00 -78.46 87.26
CA ILE A 271 99.11 -77.01 87.04
C ILE A 271 99.12 -76.67 85.53
N GLU A 272 99.82 -77.45 84.70
CA GLU A 272 99.82 -77.28 83.24
C GLU A 272 98.44 -77.57 82.62
N ASP A 273 97.78 -78.63 83.06
CA ASP A 273 96.42 -78.99 82.71
C ASP A 273 95.42 -77.87 83.07
N HIS A 274 95.54 -77.29 84.28
CA HIS A 274 94.73 -76.16 84.73
C HIS A 274 95.02 -74.88 83.93
N ARG A 275 96.28 -74.59 83.61
CA ARG A 275 96.67 -73.46 82.72
C ARG A 275 96.07 -73.63 81.32
N TYR A 276 96.13 -74.84 80.74
CA TYR A 276 95.54 -75.12 79.44
C TYR A 276 94.02 -74.91 79.45
N LYS A 277 93.32 -75.43 80.48
CA LYS A 277 91.88 -75.24 80.69
C LYS A 277 91.53 -73.75 80.85
N GLN A 278 92.33 -72.97 81.58
CA GLN A 278 92.15 -71.52 81.70
C GLN A 278 92.30 -70.81 80.34
N ILE A 279 93.36 -71.11 79.58
CA ILE A 279 93.61 -70.47 78.27
C ILE A 279 92.47 -70.76 77.28
N GLN A 280 91.94 -71.99 77.27
CA GLN A 280 90.77 -72.34 76.45
C GLN A 280 89.51 -71.58 76.90
N PHE A 281 89.22 -71.55 78.21
CA PHE A 281 88.07 -70.81 78.74
C PHE A 281 88.16 -69.30 78.47
N GLU A 282 89.35 -68.70 78.59
CA GLU A 282 89.60 -67.32 78.21
C GLU A 282 89.37 -67.07 76.71
N LYS A 283 89.76 -68.02 75.85
CA LYS A 283 89.50 -67.94 74.41
C LYS A 283 88.00 -68.03 74.12
N GLU A 284 87.30 -68.99 74.72
CA GLU A 284 85.85 -69.16 74.59
C GLU A 284 85.10 -67.90 75.06
N GLN A 285 85.52 -67.27 76.17
CA GLN A 285 84.98 -65.98 76.61
C GLN A 285 85.24 -64.87 75.60
N LYS A 286 86.46 -64.77 75.03
CA LYS A 286 86.79 -63.79 73.99
C LYS A 286 85.94 -64.01 72.73
N ASP A 287 85.71 -65.26 72.32
CA ASP A 287 84.86 -65.62 71.18
C ASP A 287 83.36 -65.38 71.44
N VAL A 288 82.86 -65.61 72.67
CA VAL A 288 81.50 -65.23 73.09
C VAL A 288 81.34 -63.71 73.09
N HIS A 289 82.28 -62.97 73.69
CA HIS A 289 82.25 -61.50 73.71
C HIS A 289 82.30 -60.92 72.29
N ALA A 290 83.14 -61.45 71.39
CA ALA A 290 83.21 -61.03 70.00
C ALA A 290 81.99 -61.44 69.14
N ARG A 291 81.13 -62.38 69.61
CA ARG A 291 79.79 -62.61 69.04
C ARG A 291 78.80 -61.58 69.56
N LEU A 292 78.66 -61.44 70.87
CA LEU A 292 77.73 -60.48 71.49
C LEU A 292 77.99 -59.02 71.06
N CYS A 293 79.25 -58.60 70.91
CA CYS A 293 79.60 -57.27 70.41
C CYS A 293 79.40 -57.08 68.89
N ARG A 294 79.19 -58.16 68.11
CA ARG A 294 78.65 -58.04 66.74
C ARG A 294 77.14 -57.94 66.79
N GLU A 295 76.48 -58.88 67.46
CA GLU A 295 75.02 -58.89 67.61
C GLU A 295 74.49 -57.55 68.15
N LEU A 296 75.16 -56.91 69.11
CA LEU A 296 74.80 -55.57 69.60
C LEU A 296 74.90 -54.49 68.50
N ARG A 297 75.97 -54.48 67.69
CA ARG A 297 76.11 -53.52 66.57
C ARG A 297 75.07 -53.79 65.48
N ASP A 298 74.85 -55.05 65.12
CA ASP A 298 73.82 -55.45 64.16
C ASP A 298 72.42 -54.99 64.65
N LYS A 299 72.17 -55.03 65.96
CA LYS A 299 70.96 -54.46 66.57
C LYS A 299 70.93 -52.93 66.57
N GLU A 300 72.02 -52.25 66.90
CA GLU A 300 72.13 -50.78 66.84
C GLU A 300 71.89 -50.25 65.41
N GLU A 301 72.46 -50.89 64.39
CA GLU A 301 72.24 -50.58 62.97
C GLU A 301 70.79 -50.84 62.54
N SER A 302 70.19 -51.97 62.98
CA SER A 302 68.77 -52.25 62.73
C SER A 302 67.83 -51.24 63.43
N TRP A 303 68.21 -50.76 64.61
CA TRP A 303 67.45 -49.75 65.34
C TRP A 303 67.59 -48.36 64.70
N LEU A 304 68.79 -47.98 64.24
CA LEU A 304 69.02 -46.74 63.50
C LEU A 304 68.24 -46.70 62.19
N THR A 305 68.21 -47.80 61.43
CA THR A 305 67.42 -47.88 60.19
C THR A 305 65.92 -47.82 60.45
N CYS A 306 65.40 -48.50 61.48
CA CYS A 306 64.01 -48.32 61.92
C CYS A 306 63.72 -46.88 62.40
N GLN A 307 64.65 -46.21 63.10
CA GLN A 307 64.48 -44.82 63.52
C GLN A 307 64.41 -43.86 62.31
N GLN A 308 65.24 -44.09 61.28
CA GLN A 308 65.20 -43.35 60.02
C GLN A 308 63.88 -43.56 59.28
N GLN A 309 63.38 -44.79 59.22
CA GLN A 309 62.06 -45.11 58.64
C GLN A 309 60.92 -44.40 59.38
N VAL A 310 60.91 -44.42 60.72
CA VAL A 310 59.92 -43.71 61.54
C VAL A 310 59.98 -42.20 61.29
N ARG A 311 61.17 -41.61 61.21
CA ARG A 311 61.33 -40.18 60.89
C ARG A 311 60.80 -39.84 59.49
N HIS A 312 61.11 -40.67 58.49
CA HIS A 312 60.62 -40.47 57.13
C HIS A 312 59.08 -40.57 57.05
N LEU A 313 58.47 -41.51 57.78
CA LEU A 313 57.01 -41.61 57.88
C LEU A 313 56.39 -40.40 58.61
N GLN A 314 57.05 -39.84 59.63
CA GLN A 314 56.63 -38.59 60.29
C GLN A 314 56.73 -37.38 59.34
N GLU A 315 57.76 -37.31 58.50
CA GLU A 315 57.92 -36.30 57.46
C GLU A 315 56.83 -36.41 56.38
N GLN A 316 56.56 -37.64 55.89
CA GLN A 316 55.47 -37.91 54.96
C GLN A 316 54.09 -37.54 55.54
N LEU A 317 53.79 -37.92 56.79
CA LEU A 317 52.55 -37.54 57.46
C LEU A 317 52.42 -36.02 57.58
N SER A 318 53.51 -35.33 57.94
CA SER A 318 53.56 -33.87 58.00
C SER A 318 53.34 -33.19 56.64
N GLU A 319 53.76 -33.83 55.55
CA GLU A 319 53.43 -33.40 54.18
C GLU A 319 51.97 -33.66 53.81
N TRP A 320 51.44 -34.84 54.11
CA TRP A 320 50.03 -35.17 53.86
C TRP A 320 49.10 -34.23 54.62
N GLU A 321 49.40 -33.91 55.89
CA GLU A 321 48.68 -32.90 56.66
C GLU A 321 48.71 -31.51 56.02
N ARG A 322 49.85 -31.08 55.44
CA ARG A 322 49.94 -29.79 54.74
C ARG A 322 49.11 -29.82 53.45
N LYS A 323 49.27 -30.86 52.63
CA LYS A 323 48.52 -31.08 51.39
C LYS A 323 47.01 -31.08 51.67
N GLU A 324 46.57 -31.73 52.74
CA GLU A 324 45.15 -31.77 53.12
C GLU A 324 44.65 -30.40 53.60
N LYS A 325 45.40 -29.70 54.46
CA LYS A 325 45.06 -28.32 54.90
C LYS A 325 44.95 -27.36 53.70
N ASP A 326 45.79 -27.51 52.68
CA ASP A 326 45.72 -26.71 51.46
C ASP A 326 44.59 -27.13 50.51
N ARG A 327 44.24 -28.42 50.44
CA ARG A 327 43.02 -28.89 49.73
C ARG A 327 41.75 -28.38 50.40
N VAL A 328 41.66 -28.39 51.73
CA VAL A 328 40.53 -27.81 52.49
C VAL A 328 40.42 -26.30 52.26
N ARG A 329 41.54 -25.58 52.21
CA ARG A 329 41.58 -24.15 51.84
C ARG A 329 41.17 -23.89 50.39
N GLN A 330 41.49 -24.79 49.46
CA GLN A 330 41.03 -24.68 48.07
C GLN A 330 39.53 -24.96 47.96
N ASN A 331 39.05 -26.02 48.62
CA ASN A 331 37.65 -26.41 48.63
C ASN A 331 36.76 -25.28 49.18
N SER A 332 37.15 -24.67 50.30
CA SER A 332 36.38 -23.55 50.88
C SER A 332 36.38 -22.29 50.01
N ARG A 333 37.40 -22.05 49.18
CA ARG A 333 37.35 -21.00 48.15
C ARG A 333 36.32 -21.34 47.09
N THR A 334 36.37 -22.56 46.53
CA THR A 334 35.41 -22.99 45.51
C THR A 334 33.98 -23.11 46.03
N GLU A 335 33.77 -23.40 47.32
CA GLU A 335 32.46 -23.37 47.98
C GLU A 335 31.92 -21.95 48.11
N ASN A 336 32.77 -20.98 48.50
CA ASN A 336 32.41 -19.57 48.53
C ASN A 336 32.10 -19.01 47.12
N GLU A 337 32.88 -19.39 46.10
CA GLU A 337 32.64 -19.06 44.69
C GLU A 337 31.32 -19.67 44.18
N ASN A 338 31.02 -20.92 44.55
CA ASN A 338 29.72 -21.52 44.26
C ASN A 338 28.56 -20.82 44.99
N ALA A 339 28.78 -20.35 46.23
CA ALA A 339 27.77 -19.62 46.98
C ALA A 339 27.46 -18.25 46.35
N THR A 340 28.47 -17.49 45.91
CA THR A 340 28.25 -16.21 45.22
C THR A 340 27.62 -16.40 43.85
N LEU A 341 28.02 -17.42 43.08
CA LEU A 341 27.38 -17.75 41.80
C LEU A 341 25.91 -18.17 41.97
N ARG A 342 25.57 -18.94 43.00
CA ARG A 342 24.17 -19.30 43.33
C ARG A 342 23.34 -18.09 43.75
N ALA A 343 23.92 -17.15 44.50
CA ALA A 343 23.25 -15.91 44.88
C ALA A 343 22.98 -15.03 43.65
N ALA A 344 23.97 -14.86 42.76
CA ALA A 344 23.83 -14.11 41.52
C ALA A 344 22.81 -14.75 40.55
N LEU A 345 22.79 -16.08 40.45
CA LEU A 345 21.77 -16.81 39.66
C LEU A 345 20.36 -16.53 40.20
N LYS A 346 20.15 -16.66 41.53
CA LYS A 346 18.86 -16.40 42.16
C LYS A 346 18.39 -14.95 41.97
N GLN A 347 19.31 -13.99 42.05
CA GLN A 347 18.99 -12.58 41.76
C GLN A 347 18.56 -12.40 40.28
N ALA A 348 19.27 -13.01 39.33
CA ALA A 348 18.92 -12.93 37.91
C ALA A 348 17.56 -13.63 37.62
N GLU A 349 17.24 -14.74 38.30
CA GLU A 349 15.93 -15.37 38.23
C GLU A 349 14.81 -14.45 38.76
N GLU A 350 15.05 -13.78 39.89
CA GLU A 350 14.13 -12.80 40.49
C GLU A 350 13.92 -11.60 39.55
N GLU A 351 14.99 -11.00 39.01
CA GLU A 351 14.94 -9.93 37.99
C GLU A 351 14.15 -10.36 36.74
N ILE A 352 14.36 -11.59 36.25
CA ILE A 352 13.60 -12.14 35.12
C ILE A 352 12.11 -12.32 35.46
N THR A 353 11.75 -12.68 36.70
CA THR A 353 10.32 -12.73 37.10
C THR A 353 9.69 -11.34 37.22
N MET A 354 10.43 -10.35 37.73
CA MET A 354 9.98 -8.95 37.77
C MET A 354 9.72 -8.42 36.36
N LEU A 355 10.71 -8.53 35.45
CA LEU A 355 10.59 -8.09 34.06
C LEU A 355 9.45 -8.79 33.29
N LYS A 356 9.14 -10.06 33.61
CA LYS A 356 7.95 -10.75 33.07
C LYS A 356 6.65 -10.09 33.56
N SER A 357 6.54 -9.79 34.85
CA SER A 357 5.35 -9.12 35.41
C SER A 357 5.17 -7.68 34.89
N GLU A 358 6.26 -6.94 34.66
CA GLU A 358 6.25 -5.62 34.02
C GLU A 358 5.81 -5.72 32.56
N ARG A 359 6.28 -6.73 31.82
CA ARG A 359 5.83 -7.02 30.45
C ARG A 359 4.35 -7.41 30.41
N GLU A 360 3.85 -8.18 31.36
CA GLU A 360 2.44 -8.59 31.41
C GLU A 360 1.53 -7.41 31.78
N THR A 361 1.90 -6.60 32.76
CA THR A 361 1.13 -5.39 33.14
C THR A 361 1.12 -4.32 32.05
N THR A 362 2.23 -4.14 31.31
CA THR A 362 2.27 -3.24 30.14
C THR A 362 1.50 -3.79 28.92
N VAL A 363 1.49 -5.11 28.70
CA VAL A 363 0.60 -5.73 27.69
C VAL A 363 -0.86 -5.52 28.05
N LEU A 364 -1.25 -5.70 29.32
CA LEU A 364 -2.62 -5.49 29.78
C LEU A 364 -3.05 -4.01 29.69
N SER A 365 -2.17 -3.06 30.02
CA SER A 365 -2.49 -1.64 29.89
C SER A 365 -2.64 -1.22 28.42
N HIS A 366 -1.75 -1.67 27.53
CA HIS A 366 -1.90 -1.47 26.08
C HIS A 366 -3.19 -2.12 25.53
N GLN A 367 -3.54 -3.34 25.97
CA GLN A 367 -4.76 -4.01 25.55
C GLN A 367 -6.02 -3.23 25.99
N SER A 368 -6.03 -2.71 27.22
CA SER A 368 -7.10 -1.83 27.73
C SER A 368 -7.20 -0.53 26.92
N THR A 369 -6.08 0.13 26.61
CA THR A 369 -6.05 1.32 25.76
C THR A 369 -6.57 1.05 24.34
N ILE A 370 -6.21 -0.09 23.74
CA ILE A 370 -6.72 -0.51 22.42
C ILE A 370 -8.24 -0.75 22.49
N GLN A 371 -8.74 -1.40 23.54
CA GLN A 371 -10.19 -1.59 23.73
C GLN A 371 -10.94 -0.26 23.88
N GLN A 372 -10.41 0.68 24.68
CA GLN A 372 -10.98 2.04 24.82
C GLN A 372 -11.01 2.81 23.49
N LEU A 373 -9.94 2.70 22.69
CA LEU A 373 -9.89 3.32 21.36
C LEU A 373 -10.91 2.67 20.40
N LEU A 374 -10.99 1.34 20.36
CA LEU A 374 -11.97 0.61 19.55
C LEU A 374 -13.41 0.99 19.93
N GLU A 375 -13.72 1.12 21.21
CA GLU A 375 -15.05 1.55 21.67
C GLU A 375 -15.34 3.02 21.34
N SER A 376 -14.33 3.90 21.46
CA SER A 376 -14.44 5.30 20.98
C SER A 376 -14.70 5.38 19.47
N PHE A 377 -14.10 4.50 18.67
CA PHE A 377 -14.36 4.42 17.24
C PHE A 377 -15.74 3.83 16.93
N ARG A 378 -16.22 2.81 17.68
CA ARG A 378 -17.59 2.30 17.58
C ARG A 378 -18.61 3.38 17.85
N GLN A 379 -18.47 4.12 18.96
CA GLN A 379 -19.37 5.22 19.30
C GLN A 379 -19.39 6.28 18.20
N LYS A 380 -18.22 6.75 17.74
CA LYS A 380 -18.13 7.72 16.62
C LYS A 380 -18.78 7.21 15.33
N MET A 381 -18.73 5.91 15.05
CA MET A 381 -19.42 5.33 13.90
C MET A 381 -20.94 5.35 14.08
N VAL A 382 -21.45 5.04 15.27
CA VAL A 382 -22.89 5.15 15.62
C VAL A 382 -23.36 6.61 15.57
N ASP A 383 -22.60 7.54 16.15
CA ASP A 383 -22.89 8.98 16.12
C ASP A 383 -22.94 9.50 14.66
N ALA A 384 -22.01 9.04 13.82
CA ALA A 384 -21.98 9.39 12.40
C ALA A 384 -23.12 8.71 11.60
N GLU A 385 -23.57 7.52 12.01
CA GLU A 385 -24.74 6.85 11.42
C GLU A 385 -26.04 7.60 11.77
N TYR A 386 -26.16 8.05 13.02
CA TYR A 386 -27.24 8.90 13.50
C TYR A 386 -27.28 10.23 12.73
N LEU A 387 -26.15 10.94 12.62
CA LEU A 387 -26.06 12.18 11.84
C LEU A 387 -26.36 11.95 10.34
N ARG A 388 -25.89 10.82 9.76
CA ARG A 388 -26.29 10.42 8.39
C ARG A 388 -27.80 10.15 8.29
N SER A 389 -28.44 9.66 9.34
CA SER A 389 -29.89 9.46 9.38
C SER A 389 -30.64 10.80 9.44
N GLN A 390 -30.28 11.68 10.38
CA GLN A 390 -30.88 13.00 10.53
C GLN A 390 -30.76 13.83 9.23
N VAL A 391 -29.58 13.87 8.60
CA VAL A 391 -29.40 14.60 7.32
C VAL A 391 -30.21 13.99 6.18
N ARG A 392 -30.45 12.66 6.16
CA ARG A 392 -31.36 12.04 5.18
C ARG A 392 -32.80 12.46 5.43
N GLU A 393 -33.25 12.42 6.68
CA GLU A 393 -34.61 12.81 7.09
C GLU A 393 -34.88 14.30 6.82
N GLU A 394 -33.97 15.21 7.15
CA GLU A 394 -34.07 16.64 6.83
C GLU A 394 -34.14 16.87 5.30
N LEU A 395 -33.31 16.15 4.53
CA LEU A 395 -33.26 16.29 3.07
C LEU A 395 -34.48 15.67 2.37
N GLU A 396 -35.06 14.60 2.93
CA GLU A 396 -36.35 14.05 2.50
C GLU A 396 -37.52 14.99 2.83
N ASN A 397 -37.50 15.63 4.01
CA ASN A 397 -38.47 16.67 4.39
C ASN A 397 -38.40 17.89 3.45
N GLU A 398 -37.21 18.39 3.11
CA GLU A 398 -37.08 19.48 2.13
C GLU A 398 -37.51 19.07 0.72
N ARG A 399 -37.20 17.83 0.28
CA ARG A 399 -37.75 17.29 -0.97
C ARG A 399 -39.28 17.23 -0.97
N ALA A 400 -39.90 16.85 0.14
CA ALA A 400 -41.35 16.83 0.29
C ALA A 400 -41.96 18.24 0.20
N LYS A 401 -41.37 19.22 0.91
CA LYS A 401 -41.78 20.65 0.83
C LYS A 401 -41.67 21.19 -0.59
N LEU A 402 -40.54 20.96 -1.27
CA LEU A 402 -40.33 21.39 -2.65
C LEU A 402 -41.30 20.71 -3.62
N SER A 403 -41.59 19.42 -3.44
CA SER A 403 -42.58 18.68 -4.24
C SER A 403 -44.00 19.25 -4.06
N LEU A 404 -44.40 19.55 -2.82
CA LEU A 404 -45.67 20.21 -2.52
C LEU A 404 -45.76 21.59 -3.18
N HIS A 405 -44.74 22.44 -3.00
CA HIS A 405 -44.73 23.79 -3.57
C HIS A 405 -44.72 23.78 -5.11
N LEU A 406 -43.98 22.86 -5.74
CA LEU A 406 -44.06 22.64 -7.19
C LEU A 406 -45.47 22.22 -7.63
N LYS A 407 -46.17 21.41 -6.84
CA LYS A 407 -47.56 21.01 -7.13
C LYS A 407 -48.56 22.16 -6.95
N GLU A 408 -48.37 23.01 -5.95
CA GLU A 408 -49.15 24.23 -5.76
C GLU A 408 -48.95 25.22 -6.91
N ASN A 409 -47.70 25.42 -7.35
CA ASN A 409 -47.37 26.28 -8.49
C ASN A 409 -47.93 25.71 -9.80
N GLU A 410 -47.85 24.41 -10.03
CA GLU A 410 -48.51 23.74 -11.17
C GLU A 410 -50.03 23.97 -11.17
N LEU A 411 -50.66 23.90 -9.99
CA LEU A 411 -52.08 24.19 -9.84
C LEU A 411 -52.41 25.68 -10.02
N SER A 412 -51.53 26.60 -9.63
CA SER A 412 -51.71 28.04 -9.88
C SER A 412 -51.62 28.36 -11.36
N LEU A 413 -50.56 27.91 -12.03
CA LEU A 413 -50.37 28.08 -13.47
C LEU A 413 -51.52 27.46 -14.28
N ARG A 414 -52.09 26.34 -13.84
CA ARG A 414 -53.32 25.74 -14.44
C ARG A 414 -54.55 26.65 -14.27
N ARG A 415 -54.73 27.32 -13.11
CA ARG A 415 -55.83 28.29 -12.90
C ARG A 415 -55.62 29.54 -13.75
N GLU A 416 -54.41 30.10 -13.73
CA GLU A 416 -54.03 31.28 -14.51
C GLU A 416 -54.22 31.05 -16.01
N ALA A 417 -53.76 29.91 -16.54
CA ALA A 417 -54.00 29.53 -17.93
C ALA A 417 -55.48 29.31 -18.26
N SER A 418 -56.30 28.80 -17.32
CA SER A 418 -57.75 28.71 -17.51
C SER A 418 -58.38 30.10 -17.61
N VAL A 419 -58.00 31.02 -16.72
CA VAL A 419 -58.51 32.40 -16.71
C VAL A 419 -58.11 33.14 -17.98
N GLU A 420 -56.87 33.03 -18.47
CA GLU A 420 -56.48 33.67 -19.73
C GLU A 420 -57.18 33.04 -20.94
N LEU A 421 -57.39 31.72 -20.96
CA LEU A 421 -58.21 31.06 -21.99
C LEU A 421 -59.67 31.53 -21.95
N ASP A 422 -60.25 31.78 -20.78
CA ASP A 422 -61.60 32.32 -20.64
C ASP A 422 -61.68 33.81 -21.03
N ILE A 423 -60.63 34.59 -20.75
CA ILE A 423 -60.49 35.98 -21.23
C ILE A 423 -60.36 36.02 -22.76
N GLU A 424 -59.53 35.17 -23.37
CA GLU A 424 -59.43 35.09 -24.84
C GLU A 424 -60.75 34.60 -25.48
N ARG A 425 -61.43 33.63 -24.87
CA ARG A 425 -62.80 33.26 -25.30
C ARG A 425 -63.75 34.45 -25.26
N GLN A 426 -63.73 35.26 -24.20
CA GLN A 426 -64.55 36.48 -24.09
C GLN A 426 -64.16 37.53 -25.15
N LYS A 427 -62.87 37.79 -25.36
CA LYS A 427 -62.37 38.70 -26.42
C LYS A 427 -62.86 38.26 -27.81
N PHE A 428 -62.79 36.96 -28.14
CA PHE A 428 -63.33 36.44 -29.41
C PHE A 428 -64.87 36.50 -29.47
N GLN A 429 -65.57 36.25 -28.37
CA GLN A 429 -67.03 36.35 -28.30
C GLN A 429 -67.50 37.80 -28.56
N GLU A 430 -66.84 38.79 -27.96
CA GLU A 430 -67.06 40.21 -28.23
C GLU A 430 -66.76 40.58 -29.68
N LEU A 431 -65.66 40.08 -30.25
CA LEU A 431 -65.27 40.38 -31.63
C LEU A 431 -66.29 39.80 -32.64
N LEU A 432 -66.81 38.60 -32.37
CA LEU A 432 -67.90 38.01 -33.15
C LEU A 432 -69.19 38.84 -33.05
N LEU A 433 -69.54 39.35 -31.85
CA LEU A 433 -70.69 40.24 -31.68
C LEU A 433 -70.50 41.58 -32.42
N LYS A 434 -69.29 42.14 -32.42
CA LYS A 434 -68.94 43.36 -33.19
C LYS A 434 -69.11 43.12 -34.70
N TYR A 435 -68.55 42.04 -35.25
CA TYR A 435 -68.73 41.70 -36.67
C TYR A 435 -70.19 41.36 -37.04
N GLN A 436 -70.96 40.74 -36.15
CA GLN A 436 -72.40 40.54 -36.36
C GLN A 436 -73.15 41.87 -36.43
N HIS A 437 -72.83 42.83 -35.56
CA HIS A 437 -73.43 44.16 -35.58
C HIS A 437 -73.04 44.97 -36.83
N GLU A 438 -71.77 44.93 -37.24
CA GLU A 438 -71.30 45.54 -38.49
C GLU A 438 -72.00 44.95 -39.73
N LEU A 439 -72.20 43.62 -39.76
CA LEU A 439 -72.98 42.96 -40.81
C LEU A 439 -74.46 43.39 -40.79
N GLU A 440 -75.07 43.58 -39.62
CA GLU A 440 -76.43 44.13 -39.52
C GLU A 440 -76.52 45.59 -39.98
N GLU A 441 -75.54 46.43 -39.65
CA GLU A 441 -75.49 47.80 -40.17
C GLU A 441 -75.37 47.83 -41.69
N LEU A 442 -74.43 47.07 -42.26
CA LEU A 442 -74.24 46.96 -43.70
C LEU A 442 -75.50 46.42 -44.38
N ARG A 443 -76.16 45.42 -43.78
CA ARG A 443 -77.43 44.87 -44.26
C ARG A 443 -78.60 45.88 -44.23
N LYS A 444 -78.55 46.89 -43.35
CA LYS A 444 -79.51 48.02 -43.35
C LYS A 444 -79.14 49.07 -44.40
N LYS A 445 -77.86 49.39 -44.56
CA LYS A 445 -77.34 50.42 -45.48
C LYS A 445 -77.40 50.02 -46.97
N VAL A 446 -77.29 48.73 -47.30
CA VAL A 446 -77.36 48.24 -48.69
C VAL A 446 -78.71 48.53 -49.37
N PRO A 447 -79.88 48.23 -48.76
CA PRO A 447 -81.18 48.66 -49.28
C PRO A 447 -81.26 50.16 -49.61
N ASP A 448 -80.81 51.03 -48.70
CA ASP A 448 -80.87 52.48 -48.89
C ASP A 448 -80.02 52.94 -50.09
N LEU A 449 -78.79 52.43 -50.21
CA LEU A 449 -77.88 52.72 -51.33
C LEU A 449 -78.41 52.19 -52.67
N VAL A 450 -79.05 51.02 -52.69
CA VAL A 450 -79.72 50.50 -53.89
C VAL A 450 -80.91 51.38 -54.26
N LEU A 451 -81.66 51.87 -53.27
CA LEU A 451 -82.85 52.68 -53.48
C LEU A 451 -82.52 54.08 -54.00
N THR A 452 -81.47 54.75 -53.50
CA THR A 452 -80.99 56.01 -54.07
C THR A 452 -80.44 55.82 -55.48
N ALA A 453 -79.56 54.85 -55.72
CA ALA A 453 -79.02 54.59 -57.06
C ALA A 453 -80.12 54.25 -58.10
N THR A 454 -81.18 53.55 -57.66
CA THR A 454 -82.35 53.26 -58.51
C THR A 454 -83.21 54.50 -58.77
N GLN A 455 -83.23 55.49 -57.88
CA GLN A 455 -83.91 56.78 -58.09
C GLN A 455 -83.10 57.69 -59.03
N GLU A 456 -81.78 57.76 -58.84
CA GLU A 456 -80.87 58.53 -59.69
C GLU A 456 -80.91 58.04 -61.15
N LEU A 457 -80.77 56.73 -61.37
CA LEU A 457 -80.88 56.13 -62.71
C LEU A 457 -82.26 56.37 -63.35
N LYS A 458 -83.35 56.37 -62.58
CA LYS A 458 -84.68 56.69 -63.10
C LYS A 458 -84.82 58.17 -63.50
N ALA A 459 -84.26 59.09 -62.72
CA ALA A 459 -84.23 60.51 -63.06
C ALA A 459 -83.40 60.77 -64.32
N GLU A 460 -82.26 60.07 -64.48
CA GLU A 460 -81.41 60.19 -65.66
C GLU A 460 -82.09 59.61 -66.93
N VAL A 461 -82.78 58.46 -66.83
CA VAL A 461 -83.58 57.90 -67.93
C VAL A 461 -84.69 58.88 -68.37
N LEU A 462 -85.47 59.42 -67.43
CA LEU A 462 -86.51 60.40 -67.75
C LEU A 462 -85.94 61.66 -68.44
N LEU A 463 -84.77 62.14 -68.00
CA LEU A 463 -84.08 63.28 -68.62
C LEU A 463 -83.58 62.97 -70.05
N LEU A 464 -83.26 61.71 -70.35
CA LEU A 464 -82.87 61.27 -71.69
C LEU A 464 -84.08 61.07 -72.61
N GLU A 465 -85.19 60.55 -72.09
CA GLU A 465 -86.48 60.45 -72.80
C GLU A 465 -87.01 61.84 -73.19
N GLU A 466 -86.95 62.81 -72.27
CA GLU A 466 -87.32 64.22 -72.50
C GLU A 466 -86.51 64.83 -73.66
N LYS A 467 -85.18 64.67 -73.64
CA LYS A 467 -84.28 65.18 -74.70
C LYS A 467 -84.52 64.49 -76.05
N LEU A 468 -84.85 63.20 -76.06
CA LEU A 468 -85.19 62.46 -77.28
C LEU A 468 -86.50 62.95 -77.90
N ARG A 469 -87.48 63.31 -77.05
CA ARG A 469 -88.78 63.90 -77.44
C ARG A 469 -88.60 65.30 -78.03
N GLU A 470 -87.77 66.15 -77.41
CA GLU A 470 -87.45 67.49 -77.92
C GLU A 470 -86.68 67.44 -79.27
N ALA A 471 -85.72 66.52 -79.41
CA ALA A 471 -84.99 66.32 -80.65
C ALA A 471 -85.90 65.87 -81.81
N HIS A 472 -86.88 65.00 -81.55
CA HIS A 472 -87.89 64.61 -82.53
C HIS A 472 -88.75 65.79 -83.01
N LEU A 473 -89.26 66.60 -82.08
CA LEU A 473 -90.07 67.78 -82.41
C LEU A 473 -89.30 68.76 -83.31
N SER A 474 -88.05 69.08 -82.93
CA SER A 474 -87.17 69.98 -83.70
C SER A 474 -86.83 69.46 -85.11
N LEU A 475 -86.75 68.13 -85.29
CA LEU A 475 -86.64 67.52 -86.62
C LEU A 475 -87.93 67.69 -87.43
N THR A 476 -89.09 67.35 -86.86
CA THR A 476 -90.38 67.47 -87.58
C THR A 476 -90.70 68.91 -88.00
N GLU A 477 -90.40 69.91 -87.16
CA GLU A 477 -90.54 71.32 -87.55
C GLU A 477 -89.54 71.77 -88.63
N ARG A 478 -88.37 71.14 -88.72
CA ARG A 478 -87.38 71.46 -89.76
C ARG A 478 -87.76 70.87 -91.11
N ASP A 479 -88.46 69.74 -91.13
CA ASP A 479 -88.88 69.09 -92.36
C ASP A 479 -90.19 69.70 -92.90
N SER A 480 -91.17 70.01 -92.03
CA SER A 480 -92.39 70.70 -92.46
C SER A 480 -92.12 72.05 -93.15
N ARG A 481 -91.16 72.84 -92.63
CA ARG A 481 -90.73 74.11 -93.25
C ARG A 481 -90.12 73.93 -94.64
N LYS A 482 -89.44 72.80 -94.91
CA LYS A 482 -88.93 72.47 -96.25
C LYS A 482 -90.04 72.03 -97.18
N GLU A 483 -91.01 71.27 -96.68
CA GLU A 483 -92.22 70.89 -97.44
C GLU A 483 -92.96 72.15 -97.92
N GLU A 484 -93.17 73.12 -97.02
CA GLU A 484 -93.77 74.43 -97.32
C GLU A 484 -92.96 75.23 -98.35
N GLU A 485 -91.62 75.26 -98.20
CA GLU A 485 -90.71 75.93 -99.14
C GLU A 485 -90.77 75.27 -100.54
N ILE A 486 -90.72 73.95 -100.62
CA ILE A 486 -90.84 73.16 -101.86
C ILE A 486 -92.18 73.41 -102.55
N ASP A 487 -93.29 73.40 -101.82
CA ASP A 487 -94.61 73.67 -102.39
C ASP A 487 -94.82 75.14 -102.79
N SER A 488 -94.12 76.08 -102.14
CA SER A 488 -94.08 77.48 -102.60
C SER A 488 -93.35 77.60 -103.95
N LEU A 489 -92.20 76.92 -104.10
CA LEU A 489 -91.42 76.91 -105.33
C LEU A 489 -92.17 76.23 -106.48
N ARG A 490 -92.85 75.10 -106.21
CA ARG A 490 -93.73 74.43 -107.19
C ARG A 490 -94.84 75.35 -107.70
N LYS A 491 -95.49 76.11 -106.82
CA LYS A 491 -96.52 77.09 -107.21
C LYS A 491 -95.94 78.17 -108.13
N VAL A 492 -94.77 78.73 -107.80
CA VAL A 492 -94.08 79.73 -108.64
C VAL A 492 -93.71 79.16 -110.02
N VAL A 493 -93.15 77.95 -110.09
CA VAL A 493 -92.84 77.27 -111.36
C VAL A 493 -94.10 77.10 -112.21
N SER A 494 -95.18 76.57 -111.61
CA SER A 494 -96.44 76.38 -112.33
C SER A 494 -97.06 77.69 -112.85
N ALA A 495 -96.88 78.81 -112.15
CA ALA A 495 -97.35 80.11 -112.60
C ALA A 495 -96.58 80.60 -113.83
N LEU A 496 -95.24 80.47 -113.83
CA LEU A 496 -94.37 80.84 -114.95
C LEU A 496 -94.59 79.95 -116.17
N GLU A 497 -94.80 78.65 -115.98
CA GLU A 497 -95.11 77.71 -117.07
C GLU A 497 -96.46 78.02 -117.72
N ASN A 498 -97.49 78.36 -116.92
CA ASN A 498 -98.80 78.78 -117.43
C ASN A 498 -98.74 80.13 -118.18
N GLN A 499 -97.96 81.11 -117.70
CA GLN A 499 -97.73 82.36 -118.43
C GLN A 499 -97.06 82.10 -119.80
N LEU A 500 -96.01 81.28 -119.83
CA LEU A 500 -95.30 80.92 -121.05
C LEU A 500 -96.18 80.12 -122.05
N ALA A 501 -97.13 79.33 -121.55
CA ALA A 501 -98.12 78.65 -122.39
C ALA A 501 -99.16 79.64 -122.96
N HIS A 502 -99.64 80.58 -122.15
CA HIS A 502 -100.63 81.58 -122.57
C HIS A 502 -100.07 82.55 -123.63
N GLU A 503 -98.86 83.07 -123.46
CA GLU A 503 -98.22 83.95 -124.45
C GLU A 503 -98.03 83.24 -125.80
N LYS A 504 -97.56 81.99 -125.81
CA LYS A 504 -97.42 81.20 -127.04
C LYS A 504 -98.75 81.01 -127.76
N HIS A 505 -99.80 80.62 -127.02
CA HIS A 505 -101.11 80.40 -127.62
C HIS A 505 -101.71 81.69 -128.21
N THR A 506 -101.46 82.84 -127.57
CA THR A 506 -101.87 84.16 -128.05
C THR A 506 -101.14 84.55 -129.35
N ILE A 507 -99.84 84.26 -129.45
CA ILE A 507 -99.04 84.51 -130.66
C ILE A 507 -99.52 83.65 -131.84
N ASP A 508 -99.77 82.35 -131.60
CA ASP A 508 -100.26 81.43 -132.64
C ASP A 508 -101.68 81.79 -133.12
N HIS A 509 -102.55 82.25 -132.21
CA HIS A 509 -103.90 82.73 -132.55
C HIS A 509 -103.84 83.91 -133.53
N LEU A 510 -103.12 84.97 -133.17
CA LEU A 510 -102.97 86.19 -133.99
C LEU A 510 -102.33 85.90 -135.36
N LEU A 511 -101.36 84.98 -135.44
CA LEU A 511 -100.77 84.53 -136.70
C LEU A 511 -101.75 83.76 -137.60
N SER A 512 -102.75 83.10 -137.01
CA SER A 512 -103.80 82.41 -137.77
C SER A 512 -104.86 83.39 -138.30
N GLU A 513 -105.29 84.36 -137.47
CA GLU A 513 -106.30 85.37 -137.83
C GLU A 513 -105.83 86.28 -138.97
N VAL A 514 -104.59 86.79 -138.91
CA VAL A 514 -104.04 87.65 -139.96
C VAL A 514 -103.90 86.91 -141.30
N ARG A 515 -103.67 85.58 -141.27
CA ARG A 515 -103.66 84.75 -142.48
C ARG A 515 -105.07 84.56 -143.05
N GLN A 516 -106.06 84.21 -142.21
CA GLN A 516 -107.45 84.10 -142.66
C GLN A 516 -108.02 85.42 -143.18
N GLU A 517 -107.69 86.56 -142.57
CA GLU A 517 -108.05 87.87 -143.08
C GLU A 517 -107.50 88.12 -144.49
N ALA A 518 -106.23 87.78 -144.75
CA ALA A 518 -105.60 87.97 -146.05
C ALA A 518 -106.29 87.14 -147.14
N GLU A 519 -106.59 85.87 -146.87
CA GLU A 519 -107.28 84.99 -147.83
C GLU A 519 -108.74 85.38 -148.02
N GLN A 520 -109.47 85.77 -146.96
CA GLN A 520 -110.83 86.30 -147.12
C GLN A 520 -110.87 87.60 -147.93
N LYS A 521 -109.92 88.52 -147.73
CA LYS A 521 -109.85 89.79 -148.47
C LYS A 521 -109.45 89.56 -149.94
N SER A 522 -108.59 88.58 -150.21
CA SER A 522 -108.28 88.11 -151.57
C SER A 522 -109.51 87.55 -152.29
N ILE A 523 -110.29 86.67 -151.63
CA ILE A 523 -111.52 86.11 -152.19
C ILE A 523 -112.56 87.21 -152.46
N LYS A 524 -112.74 88.16 -151.52
CA LYS A 524 -113.65 89.30 -151.70
C LYS A 524 -113.24 90.21 -152.86
N LEU A 525 -111.94 90.43 -153.09
CA LEU A 525 -111.42 91.13 -154.28
C LEU A 525 -111.80 90.43 -155.60
N SER A 526 -111.88 89.10 -155.62
CA SER A 526 -112.31 88.31 -156.80
C SER A 526 -113.83 88.20 -156.98
N ALA A 527 -114.61 88.53 -155.95
CA ALA A 527 -116.07 88.57 -156.00
C ALA A 527 -116.57 89.95 -156.48
N VAL A 528 -116.10 91.02 -155.84
CA VAL A 528 -116.53 92.40 -156.15
C VAL A 528 -116.15 92.83 -157.57
N THR A 529 -115.06 92.28 -158.13
CA THR A 529 -114.72 92.47 -159.55
C THR A 529 -115.78 91.90 -160.49
N LYS A 530 -116.38 90.74 -160.17
CA LYS A 530 -117.50 90.16 -160.94
C LYS A 530 -118.82 90.88 -160.69
N GLU A 531 -119.10 91.28 -159.44
CA GLU A 531 -120.33 92.02 -159.10
C GLU A 531 -120.38 93.39 -159.78
N LEU A 532 -119.26 94.11 -159.95
CA LEU A 532 -119.25 95.37 -160.70
C LEU A 532 -119.31 95.19 -162.22
N GLU A 533 -118.79 94.10 -162.76
CA GLU A 533 -119.03 93.72 -164.16
C GLU A 533 -120.53 93.40 -164.39
N GLN A 534 -121.21 92.76 -163.43
CA GLN A 534 -122.68 92.62 -163.43
C GLN A 534 -123.42 93.95 -163.27
N LEU A 535 -123.05 94.83 -162.34
CA LEU A 535 -123.74 96.10 -162.13
C LEU A 535 -123.56 97.09 -163.30
N THR A 536 -122.48 96.95 -164.08
CA THR A 536 -122.32 97.64 -165.38
C THR A 536 -123.38 97.17 -166.39
N GLN A 537 -123.86 95.94 -166.26
CA GLN A 537 -124.86 95.29 -167.11
C GLN A 537 -126.30 95.41 -166.59
N GLU A 538 -126.51 95.64 -165.29
CA GLU A 538 -127.83 95.88 -164.68
C GLU A 538 -128.22 97.37 -164.62
N SER A 539 -127.28 98.28 -164.33
CA SER A 539 -127.59 99.72 -164.31
C SER A 539 -127.88 100.28 -165.72
N SER A 540 -127.35 99.64 -166.75
CA SER A 540 -127.71 99.90 -168.14
C SER A 540 -129.15 99.45 -168.48
N GLN A 541 -129.72 98.48 -167.76
CA GLN A 541 -131.15 98.13 -167.84
C GLN A 541 -132.02 99.11 -167.02
N LEU A 542 -131.56 99.55 -165.85
CA LEU A 542 -132.28 100.58 -165.05
C LEU A 542 -132.36 101.95 -165.75
N GLN A 543 -131.45 102.24 -166.69
CA GLN A 543 -131.53 103.41 -167.55
C GLN A 543 -132.65 103.30 -168.62
N GLU A 544 -133.07 102.08 -168.97
CA GLU A 544 -134.27 101.81 -169.79
C GLU A 544 -135.55 101.74 -168.93
N GLU A 545 -135.51 101.17 -167.73
CA GLU A 545 -136.71 101.10 -166.87
C GLU A 545 -137.13 102.46 -166.28
N ASN A 546 -136.22 103.32 -165.83
CA ASN A 546 -136.64 104.60 -165.24
C ASN A 546 -137.13 105.62 -166.28
N SER A 547 -136.81 105.43 -167.57
CA SER A 547 -137.45 106.21 -168.65
C SER A 547 -138.90 105.78 -168.91
N LEU A 548 -139.33 104.58 -168.49
CA LEU A 548 -140.76 104.25 -168.33
C LEU A 548 -141.40 104.92 -167.09
N LEU A 549 -140.64 105.15 -166.01
CA LEU A 549 -141.13 105.89 -164.84
C LEU A 549 -141.28 107.40 -165.08
N GLN A 550 -140.44 107.99 -165.95
CA GLN A 550 -140.64 109.35 -166.49
C GLN A 550 -142.00 109.53 -167.19
N GLU A 551 -142.64 108.44 -167.62
CA GLU A 551 -143.94 108.44 -168.29
C GLU A 551 -145.10 107.99 -167.36
N THR A 552 -144.79 107.56 -166.12
CA THR A 552 -145.78 107.07 -165.14
C THR A 552 -146.09 108.10 -164.05
N VAL A 553 -145.08 108.68 -163.37
CA VAL A 553 -145.32 109.79 -162.42
C VAL A 553 -145.85 111.04 -163.13
N ARG A 554 -145.59 111.15 -164.45
CA ARG A 554 -146.20 112.14 -165.34
C ARG A 554 -147.72 112.02 -165.50
N ARG A 555 -148.35 110.92 -165.03
CA ARG A 555 -149.81 110.75 -164.95
C ARG A 555 -150.36 110.97 -163.53
N GLU A 556 -149.58 110.67 -162.48
CA GLU A 556 -149.93 111.13 -161.12
C GLU A 556 -149.81 112.66 -160.95
N CYS A 557 -149.25 113.36 -161.94
CA CYS A 557 -149.44 114.81 -162.15
C CYS A 557 -150.90 115.23 -162.03
N GLU A 558 -151.79 114.46 -162.66
CA GLU A 558 -153.15 114.90 -162.98
C GLU A 558 -154.13 114.53 -161.83
N GLU A 559 -154.07 113.32 -161.27
CA GLU A 559 -155.02 112.87 -160.25
C GLU A 559 -154.88 113.59 -158.88
N ARG A 560 -153.69 114.06 -158.50
CA ARG A 560 -153.49 114.80 -157.22
C ARG A 560 -153.59 116.32 -157.34
N TYR A 561 -153.54 116.84 -158.56
CA TYR A 561 -153.96 118.20 -158.88
C TYR A 561 -155.49 118.31 -158.73
N GLU A 562 -156.24 117.29 -159.16
CA GLU A 562 -157.71 117.19 -158.99
C GLU A 562 -158.13 116.89 -157.53
N LEU A 563 -157.60 115.82 -156.92
CA LEU A 563 -157.24 115.77 -155.49
C LEU A 563 -158.03 116.66 -154.51
N THR A 564 -157.28 117.55 -153.86
CA THR A 564 -157.70 118.18 -152.59
C THR A 564 -157.78 119.70 -152.67
N GLU A 565 -157.89 120.22 -153.90
CA GLU A 565 -158.73 121.40 -154.18
C GLU A 565 -160.12 121.23 -153.50
N ALA A 566 -160.62 119.97 -153.41
CA ALA A 566 -161.85 119.59 -152.71
C ALA A 566 -161.88 119.73 -151.17
N LEU A 567 -160.74 119.90 -150.45
CA LEU A 567 -160.74 120.18 -148.99
C LEU A 567 -160.22 121.60 -148.67
N SER A 568 -160.23 122.48 -149.67
CA SER A 568 -160.24 123.94 -149.43
C SER A 568 -161.51 124.43 -148.70
N LEU A 569 -162.55 123.59 -148.64
CA LEU A 569 -163.94 123.99 -148.41
C LEU A 569 -164.66 123.32 -147.22
N ALA A 570 -163.98 122.50 -146.40
CA ALA A 570 -164.65 121.70 -145.35
C ALA A 570 -164.21 122.01 -143.90
N ARG A 571 -163.20 122.86 -143.68
CA ARG A 571 -162.82 123.36 -142.34
C ARG A 571 -161.99 124.65 -142.40
N GLU A 572 -162.52 125.81 -142.79
CA GLU A 572 -163.81 126.39 -142.40
C GLU A 572 -164.10 126.30 -140.88
N GLN A 573 -164.45 127.45 -140.29
CA GLN A 573 -165.51 127.55 -139.30
C GLN A 573 -165.55 126.51 -138.16
N LEU A 574 -164.62 126.63 -137.19
CA LEU A 574 -164.87 126.60 -135.73
C LEU A 574 -163.50 126.65 -135.03
N LEU A 575 -162.93 127.85 -134.96
CA LEU A 575 -162.97 128.72 -133.77
C LEU A 575 -162.04 128.16 -132.68
N GLU A 576 -160.80 128.63 -132.51
CA GLU A 576 -160.37 130.00 -132.10
C GLU A 576 -160.68 130.31 -130.63
N LEU A 577 -160.05 131.39 -130.12
CA LEU A 577 -159.91 131.77 -128.70
C LEU A 577 -158.95 130.83 -127.93
N THR A 578 -157.87 131.28 -127.29
CA THR A 578 -157.21 132.61 -127.17
C THR A 578 -155.82 132.37 -126.56
N GLN A 579 -154.76 133.15 -126.78
CA GLN A 579 -154.37 134.13 -127.82
C GLN A 579 -152.87 134.47 -127.57
N LEU A 580 -152.22 135.21 -128.49
CA LEU A 580 -150.93 135.90 -128.30
C LEU A 580 -149.67 135.01 -128.03
N GLY A 581 -148.60 135.07 -128.82
CA GLY A 581 -148.41 135.80 -130.08
C GLY A 581 -146.94 135.82 -130.55
N ARG A 582 -146.76 136.13 -131.86
CA ARG A 582 -145.59 136.74 -132.54
C ARG A 582 -144.21 136.59 -131.84
N GLY A 583 -143.20 135.88 -132.35
CA GLY A 583 -142.98 135.23 -133.67
C GLY A 583 -141.80 135.86 -134.45
N LEU A 584 -141.44 135.29 -135.61
CA LEU A 584 -140.45 135.82 -136.61
C LEU A 584 -138.96 135.80 -136.11
N GLN A 585 -137.88 135.60 -136.89
CA GLN A 585 -137.53 135.75 -138.33
C GLN A 585 -136.49 134.66 -138.76
N LEU A 586 -136.65 133.94 -139.89
CA LEU A 586 -136.12 134.15 -141.27
C LEU A 586 -134.65 133.74 -141.61
N SER A 587 -134.52 132.78 -142.54
CA SER A 587 -133.86 132.91 -143.87
C SER A 587 -132.37 132.52 -144.12
N ARG A 588 -132.21 131.76 -145.25
CA ARG A 588 -131.20 131.87 -146.35
C ARG A 588 -129.84 131.11 -146.37
N HIS A 589 -129.57 130.58 -147.58
CA HIS A 589 -128.29 130.58 -148.36
C HIS A 589 -127.21 129.45 -148.32
N SER A 590 -127.29 128.53 -149.31
CA SER A 590 -126.39 128.43 -150.51
C SER A 590 -124.96 127.77 -150.52
N VAL A 591 -124.63 127.13 -151.67
CA VAL A 591 -123.35 127.24 -152.47
C VAL A 591 -122.08 126.36 -152.17
N ARG A 592 -121.83 125.34 -153.03
CA ARG A 592 -120.67 125.13 -153.98
C ARG A 592 -119.19 124.83 -153.53
N ARG A 593 -118.49 123.90 -154.26
CA ARG A 593 -117.05 123.90 -154.78
C ARG A 593 -115.86 123.12 -154.06
N GLY A 594 -115.09 122.25 -154.79
CA GLY A 594 -113.58 122.30 -154.86
C GLY A 594 -112.59 121.06 -154.66
N SER A 595 -111.84 120.66 -155.72
CA SER A 595 -110.39 120.21 -155.95
C SER A 595 -109.42 119.27 -155.10
N LEU A 596 -108.75 118.28 -155.79
CA LEU A 596 -107.29 117.88 -156.01
C LEU A 596 -106.15 117.41 -154.96
N ALA A 597 -105.53 116.19 -155.16
CA ALA A 597 -104.06 115.70 -155.26
C ALA A 597 -102.92 115.38 -154.13
N SER A 598 -102.22 114.16 -154.19
CA SER A 598 -100.71 113.72 -154.08
C SER A 598 -99.68 113.52 -152.82
N THR A 599 -98.73 112.48 -152.75
CA THR A 599 -97.26 112.35 -152.15
C THR A 599 -96.59 111.13 -151.23
N PRO A 600 -95.43 111.09 -150.40
CA PRO A 600 -94.33 109.98 -150.25
C PRO A 600 -93.54 109.51 -148.85
N PRO A 601 -92.46 108.59 -148.75
CA PRO A 601 -91.81 107.88 -147.50
C PRO A 601 -90.20 107.60 -147.26
N SER A 602 -89.63 106.98 -146.11
CA SER A 602 -88.13 106.56 -145.80
C SER A 602 -87.67 105.67 -144.47
N ALA A 603 -86.33 105.39 -144.09
CA ALA A 603 -85.68 104.44 -143.00
C ALA A 603 -84.28 104.89 -142.26
N GLN A 604 -83.35 104.31 -141.36
CA GLN A 604 -82.77 103.03 -140.63
C GLN A 604 -81.84 103.38 -139.30
N SER A 605 -80.93 102.76 -138.41
CA SER A 605 -80.08 101.52 -137.93
C SER A 605 -79.48 101.67 -136.39
N GLN A 606 -78.52 101.05 -135.54
CA GLN A 606 -77.45 99.93 -135.30
C GLN A 606 -76.80 99.78 -133.77
N GLY A 607 -75.85 98.86 -133.29
CA GLY A 607 -75.17 98.76 -131.85
C GLY A 607 -74.07 97.64 -131.34
N GLN A 608 -73.36 97.63 -130.11
CA GLN A 608 -72.21 96.67 -129.58
C GLN A 608 -71.53 96.70 -128.06
N ARG A 609 -70.84 95.63 -127.41
CA ARG A 609 -69.60 95.51 -126.39
C ARG A 609 -69.45 94.57 -125.03
N SER A 610 -68.31 94.50 -124.19
CA SER A 610 -67.83 93.38 -123.15
C SER A 610 -66.85 93.63 -121.84
N GLY A 611 -66.20 92.62 -121.07
CA GLY A 611 -65.54 92.65 -119.61
C GLY A 611 -64.24 91.79 -119.04
N SER A 612 -63.93 91.52 -117.69
CA SER A 612 -62.56 91.10 -116.98
C SER A 612 -62.36 90.11 -115.64
N SER A 613 -61.23 90.09 -114.77
CA SER A 613 -60.71 89.03 -113.72
C SER A 613 -59.75 89.39 -112.42
N SER A 614 -59.51 88.59 -111.27
CA SER A 614 -58.28 88.51 -110.27
C SER A 614 -58.24 87.75 -108.81
N ARG A 615 -57.48 88.16 -107.69
CA ARG A 615 -56.77 87.35 -106.54
C ARG A 615 -56.50 88.01 -105.08
N GLY A 616 -56.07 87.33 -103.93
CA GLY A 616 -55.67 87.93 -102.55
C GLY A 616 -54.98 87.09 -101.35
N SER A 617 -54.52 87.67 -100.17
CA SER A 617 -53.76 87.04 -98.97
C SER A 617 -53.55 87.86 -97.59
N GLU A 618 -53.04 87.25 -96.45
CA GLU A 618 -52.28 87.74 -95.19
C GLU A 618 -52.88 88.69 -94.04
N MET A 619 -52.38 88.98 -92.77
CA MET A 619 -51.44 88.45 -91.67
C MET A 619 -51.33 89.35 -90.32
N GLN A 620 -50.80 88.91 -89.11
CA GLN A 620 -49.94 89.65 -88.04
C GLN A 620 -50.19 89.66 -86.44
N MET A 621 -49.11 89.46 -85.59
CA MET A 621 -48.71 89.96 -84.17
C MET A 621 -49.05 89.38 -82.72
N LYS A 622 -47.96 89.02 -81.96
CA LYS A 622 -47.52 89.29 -80.52
C LYS A 622 -48.00 88.55 -79.19
N ARG A 623 -47.06 87.75 -78.60
CA ARG A 623 -46.77 87.43 -77.14
C ARG A 623 -47.78 86.54 -76.34
N ASP A 624 -47.50 85.96 -75.13
CA ASP A 624 -46.37 86.03 -74.16
C ASP A 624 -45.96 84.70 -73.43
N SER A 625 -45.42 84.70 -72.17
CA SER A 625 -44.54 83.62 -71.61
C SER A 625 -44.29 83.55 -70.05
N VAL A 626 -43.56 82.51 -69.55
CA VAL A 626 -42.88 82.29 -68.20
C VAL A 626 -43.73 81.59 -67.07
N THR A 627 -43.30 80.59 -66.22
CA THR A 627 -41.99 80.13 -65.63
C THR A 627 -41.86 78.59 -65.35
N ARG A 628 -40.70 77.96 -65.67
CA ARG A 628 -39.72 77.10 -64.88
C ARG A 628 -40.14 76.00 -63.84
N SER A 629 -39.32 75.00 -63.41
CA SER A 629 -38.04 74.31 -63.85
C SER A 629 -37.68 73.15 -62.84
N SER A 630 -37.24 71.92 -63.18
CA SER A 630 -35.91 71.37 -63.59
C SER A 630 -34.81 71.20 -62.49
N GLY A 631 -34.17 70.00 -62.34
CA GLY A 631 -33.01 69.74 -61.44
C GLY A 631 -32.47 68.27 -61.38
N CYS A 632 -31.19 68.06 -60.99
CA CYS A 632 -30.42 66.77 -60.89
C CYS A 632 -29.18 67.00 -59.94
N PRO A 633 -28.06 66.22 -59.87
CA PRO A 633 -27.77 64.77 -59.86
C PRO A 633 -26.95 64.32 -58.58
N GLN A 634 -25.91 63.46 -58.73
CA GLN A 634 -25.11 62.75 -57.68
C GLN A 634 -23.90 63.52 -57.05
N ILE A 635 -23.27 62.87 -56.05
CA ILE A 635 -21.84 62.84 -55.62
C ILE A 635 -21.56 63.29 -54.15
N ALA A 636 -20.60 62.63 -53.50
CA ALA A 636 -20.11 62.82 -52.11
C ALA A 636 -18.85 63.74 -52.08
N PRO A 637 -17.98 63.82 -51.04
CA PRO A 637 -18.02 63.29 -49.67
C PRO A 637 -17.63 64.33 -48.57
N SER A 638 -17.54 63.89 -47.30
CA SER A 638 -16.64 64.44 -46.24
C SER A 638 -16.96 65.86 -45.69
N SER A 639 -16.53 66.30 -44.49
CA SER A 639 -16.10 65.66 -43.22
C SER A 639 -15.86 66.73 -42.13
N TRP A 640 -15.89 66.37 -40.83
CA TRP A 640 -15.65 67.26 -39.64
C TRP A 640 -16.70 68.39 -39.49
N LEU A 641 -17.09 68.96 -38.33
CA LEU A 641 -17.01 68.72 -36.87
C LEU A 641 -18.22 69.48 -36.24
N GLY A 642 -18.59 69.43 -34.95
CA GLY A 642 -18.03 68.80 -33.76
C GLY A 642 -18.59 69.41 -32.46
N SER A 643 -18.06 68.99 -31.30
CA SER A 643 -18.42 69.44 -29.92
C SER A 643 -19.78 68.98 -29.37
N GLY A 644 -19.88 68.40 -28.16
CA GLY A 644 -18.80 68.01 -27.24
C GLY A 644 -19.29 67.56 -25.85
N SER A 645 -18.35 67.11 -25.00
CA SER A 645 -18.51 66.71 -23.57
C SER A 645 -19.25 65.37 -23.32
N LYS A 646 -18.73 64.39 -22.56
CA LYS A 646 -17.47 64.29 -21.79
C LYS A 646 -17.09 62.81 -21.50
N GLY A 647 -15.80 62.48 -21.64
CA GLY A 647 -15.13 61.34 -20.99
C GLY A 647 -15.42 59.92 -21.51
N ILE A 648 -14.53 58.92 -21.43
CA ILE A 648 -13.10 58.71 -21.81
C ILE A 648 -12.79 57.21 -21.46
N PRO A 649 -11.88 56.49 -22.15
CA PRO A 649 -11.92 55.01 -22.32
C PRO A 649 -10.63 54.35 -21.72
N PRO A 650 -9.89 53.38 -22.33
CA PRO A 650 -10.15 52.20 -23.21
C PRO A 650 -9.71 50.85 -22.54
N ILE A 651 -9.99 49.60 -22.99
CA ILE A 651 -9.71 48.85 -24.24
C ILE A 651 -8.17 48.73 -24.48
N PRO A 652 -7.51 47.53 -24.66
CA PRO A 652 -7.87 46.57 -25.73
C PRO A 652 -7.60 45.04 -25.54
N LEU A 653 -8.14 44.29 -26.51
CA LEU A 653 -7.81 42.92 -27.00
C LEU A 653 -6.48 42.94 -27.84
N PRO A 654 -5.89 41.84 -28.40
CA PRO A 654 -6.52 40.59 -28.91
C PRO A 654 -5.70 39.25 -28.84
N HIS A 655 -6.24 38.21 -29.49
CA HIS A 655 -5.60 36.92 -29.89
C HIS A 655 -5.02 36.99 -31.34
N PRO A 656 -4.35 35.97 -31.95
CA PRO A 656 -4.09 34.56 -31.56
C PRO A 656 -2.55 34.25 -31.47
N PRO A 657 -1.82 33.32 -32.17
CA PRO A 657 -2.08 32.37 -33.28
C PRO A 657 -1.89 30.87 -32.94
N ARG A 658 -0.75 30.23 -33.27
CA ARG A 658 -0.38 28.79 -33.12
C ARG A 658 1.15 28.64 -33.03
N GLY A 659 1.66 27.56 -32.44
CA GLY A 659 3.08 27.15 -32.49
C GLY A 659 3.30 25.75 -31.90
N SER A 660 4.34 25.02 -32.34
CA SER A 660 4.51 23.58 -32.06
C SER A 660 5.90 23.18 -31.54
N ALA A 661 5.89 22.19 -30.64
CA ALA A 661 6.93 21.19 -30.38
C ALA A 661 8.25 21.58 -29.66
N SER A 662 8.50 20.80 -28.58
CA SER A 662 9.78 20.13 -28.24
C SER A 662 10.87 20.83 -27.41
N SER A 663 11.65 19.95 -26.75
CA SER A 663 13.07 20.07 -26.37
C SER A 663 13.48 20.78 -25.06
N MET A 664 13.59 19.95 -24.01
CA MET A 664 14.75 19.76 -23.11
C MET A 664 15.45 20.93 -22.36
N ARG A 665 15.77 20.59 -21.09
CA ARG A 665 16.93 21.03 -20.26
C ARG A 665 16.89 22.46 -19.68
N GLU A 666 16.69 22.57 -18.36
CA GLU A 666 17.72 22.47 -17.29
C GLU A 666 18.61 23.72 -17.13
N SER A 667 18.24 24.59 -16.20
CA SER A 667 19.17 25.37 -15.36
C SER A 667 18.40 25.84 -14.11
N ARG A 668 18.72 25.43 -12.87
CA ARG A 668 19.97 25.45 -12.08
C ARG A 668 19.92 26.55 -11.00
N GLN A 669 19.49 26.16 -9.80
CA GLN A 669 20.02 26.60 -8.50
C GLN A 669 19.76 25.43 -7.52
N ARG A 670 20.72 24.84 -6.76
CA ARG A 670 21.84 25.34 -5.94
C ARG A 670 21.31 26.16 -4.74
N ILE A 671 21.59 25.87 -3.46
CA ILE A 671 22.62 25.07 -2.72
C ILE A 671 21.92 24.49 -1.46
N ALA A 672 22.07 23.27 -0.91
CA ALA A 672 23.16 22.28 -0.73
C ALA A 672 24.03 22.45 0.54
N ALA A 673 24.03 21.49 1.48
CA ALA A 673 25.15 21.18 2.40
C ALA A 673 24.86 19.98 3.35
N ALA A 674 25.93 19.44 3.95
CA ALA A 674 25.99 18.53 5.11
C ALA A 674 25.43 17.09 4.97
N ILE A 675 25.99 16.12 5.71
CA ILE A 675 27.23 15.37 5.43
C ILE A 675 27.23 14.05 6.24
N ARG A 676 27.93 13.03 5.74
CA ARG A 676 28.10 11.69 6.35
C ARG A 676 28.69 11.73 7.78
N ARG A 677 28.32 10.76 8.64
CA ARG A 677 29.20 9.60 8.98
C ARG A 677 28.47 8.49 9.77
N PRO A 678 29.02 7.25 9.83
CA PRO A 678 28.37 6.07 10.42
C PRO A 678 28.99 5.63 11.75
N GLU A 679 28.39 4.65 12.44
CA GLU A 679 29.15 3.73 13.29
C GLU A 679 28.54 2.31 13.43
N LYS A 680 29.46 1.37 13.68
CA LYS A 680 29.40 -0.06 14.07
C LYS A 680 28.05 -0.67 14.52
N MET A 681 27.73 -1.83 13.97
CA MET A 681 28.17 -3.12 14.56
C MET A 681 28.82 -3.99 13.47
#